data_AF-A0A1Y3BNN1-F1
#
_entry.id   AF-A0A1Y3BNN1-F1
#
_cell.length_a   1.000
_cell.length_b   1.000
_cell.length_c   1.000
_cell.angle_alpha   90.00
_cell.angle_beta   90.00
_cell.angle_gamma   90.00
#
_symmetry.space_group_name_H-M   'P 1'
#
loop_
_entity.id
_entity.type
_entity.pdbx_description
1 polymer ?
#
loop_
_entity_poly.entity_id
_entity_poly.type
_entity_poly.pdbx_seq_one_letter_code
_entity_poly.pdbx_strand_id
1 'polypeptide(L)'
;MKSHQLPRIMMYFSIIYCSLLFILFAVENYLGFIVDGFLLYAPIDSGGIRGNVTFSHESDDLENVQINVYLYSPSGQETQQFDWAIHEFPAFFDLKNPCQATELGKSLYDLSRHGRITIPSSGSETLSFIDKNLRLSGPQTIWGRSIYLKSTNTSARACSNIMTMKKIKTAIATFTENVAGTILFRENELQETMIFSNLYYNIEEYRSGSRNDWKIMVTDILDSNDHTKCNQLQILLDPDNTPDSSCSINDQRDCKIGDMSAKHGQIVVGNNNNRYSKKFFLDMHLPLDYLESSRNLFVVIYWKNGNKIMTCAKITPLLSKEVRAHFNADGVKGDIMFKQNYKIDPTIVTIKLDNLHGRGQNYYIHQFPIVQKQTKDDHLCSQVGDRYNPFNIDTQALATTQNTNDQYEVGDLSGKHGTLSQIQDIQTYFNSHIDFNLPLFGVHSVVGRSIVIHKADGQRWICANIAYPGKTIVAKATFYYPIVGSIVFRQQENDPMAETTVLGELFYSDGSANITRNHPWRVHVNNVGLDFYNWTKRCMSSGENYNPFAITTGRSYQSQCSWENQLRCQVGDLFLKYRKIDINHYSSNESTSFFYTDTLLPLSGKYTILARSIVIEDDNAPQIRGKRMACATIRRSHPVTAIVNEWRSSAGISTNITGYFEMHQQS
;
A
#
# COMPACT_ATOMS: atom_id res chain seq x y z
N MET A 1 56.03 15.75 -41.20
CA MET A 1 55.18 16.76 -40.55
C MET A 1 53.73 16.26 -40.57
N LYS A 2 53.09 16.27 -39.38
CA LYS A 2 51.66 16.05 -39.07
C LYS A 2 51.03 14.70 -39.46
N SER A 3 50.73 13.88 -38.46
CA SER A 3 49.58 12.96 -38.48
C SER A 3 48.63 13.31 -37.34
N HIS A 4 47.33 13.42 -37.68
CA HIS A 4 46.24 13.76 -36.78
C HIS A 4 45.74 12.51 -36.04
N GLN A 5 45.53 12.64 -34.73
CA GLN A 5 44.86 11.66 -33.86
C GLN A 5 43.43 12.09 -33.56
N LEU A 6 42.50 11.10 -33.62
CA LEU A 6 41.27 10.83 -32.84
C LEU A 6 40.14 10.29 -33.75
N PRO A 7 39.18 9.46 -33.25
CA PRO A 7 38.90 9.17 -31.84
C PRO A 7 38.72 7.69 -31.41
N ARG A 8 39.07 7.43 -30.14
CA ARG A 8 38.74 6.23 -29.34
C ARG A 8 37.26 6.19 -28.91
N ILE A 9 36.31 6.38 -29.84
CA ILE A 9 34.87 6.33 -29.54
C ILE A 9 34.22 5.04 -30.07
N MET A 10 34.85 4.31 -31.01
CA MET A 10 34.31 3.05 -31.52
C MET A 10 34.59 1.82 -30.64
N MET A 11 35.44 1.91 -29.63
CA MET A 11 35.83 0.74 -28.82
C MET A 11 34.89 0.48 -27.63
N TYR A 12 34.15 1.48 -27.15
CA TYR A 12 33.17 1.31 -26.05
C TYR A 12 31.81 0.79 -26.54
N PHE A 13 31.38 1.16 -27.75
CA PHE A 13 30.16 0.61 -28.34
C PHE A 13 30.28 -0.88 -28.67
N SER A 14 31.48 -1.35 -29.04
CA SER A 14 31.70 -2.76 -29.37
C SER A 14 31.76 -3.68 -28.15
N ILE A 15 32.13 -3.16 -26.96
CA ILE A 15 32.18 -3.95 -25.73
C ILE A 15 30.77 -4.06 -25.11
N ILE A 16 29.98 -2.97 -25.13
CA ILE A 16 28.59 -2.99 -24.63
C ILE A 16 27.70 -3.89 -25.50
N TYR A 17 27.85 -3.85 -26.84
CA TYR A 17 27.13 -4.76 -27.73
C TYR A 17 27.56 -6.23 -27.53
N CYS A 18 28.85 -6.48 -27.26
CA CYS A 18 29.35 -7.83 -27.04
C CYS A 18 28.96 -8.39 -25.66
N SER A 19 28.80 -7.56 -24.63
CA SER A 19 28.30 -7.97 -23.30
C SER A 19 26.78 -8.20 -23.30
N LEU A 20 26.01 -7.36 -24.00
CA LEU A 20 24.58 -7.58 -24.21
C LEU A 20 24.33 -8.80 -25.10
N LEU A 21 25.13 -9.03 -26.15
CA LEU A 21 25.05 -10.26 -26.94
C LEU A 21 25.50 -11.48 -26.15
N PHE A 22 26.48 -11.41 -25.25
CA PHE A 22 26.85 -12.58 -24.43
C PHE A 22 25.82 -12.90 -23.35
N ILE A 23 25.12 -11.89 -22.81
CA ILE A 23 23.98 -12.11 -21.91
C ILE A 23 22.77 -12.61 -22.69
N LEU A 24 22.50 -12.10 -23.90
CA LEU A 24 21.47 -12.62 -24.79
C LEU A 24 21.80 -14.04 -25.30
N PHE A 25 23.06 -14.37 -25.61
CA PHE A 25 23.49 -15.72 -26.01
C PHE A 25 23.63 -16.69 -24.83
N ALA A 26 23.93 -16.22 -23.62
CA ALA A 26 23.92 -17.04 -22.42
C ALA A 26 22.50 -17.30 -21.93
N VAL A 27 21.57 -16.36 -22.18
CA VAL A 27 20.14 -16.54 -21.97
C VAL A 27 19.53 -17.41 -23.10
N GLU A 28 19.94 -17.26 -24.36
CA GLU A 28 19.50 -18.11 -25.48
C GLU A 28 20.08 -19.54 -25.43
N ASN A 29 21.32 -19.74 -24.96
CA ASN A 29 21.87 -21.10 -24.78
C ASN A 29 21.44 -21.78 -23.48
N TYR A 30 20.84 -21.06 -22.52
CA TYR A 30 20.07 -21.66 -21.41
C TYR A 30 18.56 -21.77 -21.70
N LEU A 31 18.06 -21.05 -22.72
CA LEU A 31 16.70 -21.15 -23.27
C LEU A 31 16.64 -22.04 -24.53
N GLY A 32 17.64 -22.88 -24.73
CA GLY A 32 17.64 -23.97 -25.71
C GLY A 32 16.76 -25.16 -25.30
N PHE A 33 15.65 -24.90 -24.62
CA PHE A 33 14.45 -25.72 -24.65
C PHE A 33 13.29 -24.73 -24.73
N ILE A 34 12.61 -24.70 -25.87
CA ILE A 34 11.21 -24.29 -25.91
C ILE A 34 10.50 -25.30 -25.01
N VAL A 35 10.42 -25.03 -23.72
CA VAL A 35 9.43 -25.65 -22.87
C VAL A 35 8.18 -24.84 -23.13
N ASP A 36 7.39 -25.29 -24.10
CA ASP A 36 6.01 -24.86 -24.29
C ASP A 36 5.27 -25.35 -23.03
N GLY A 37 5.38 -24.63 -21.93
CA GLY A 37 4.97 -25.07 -20.60
C GLY A 37 4.55 -23.91 -19.74
N PHE A 38 3.60 -24.17 -18.84
CA PHE A 38 3.05 -23.17 -17.95
C PHE A 38 3.90 -23.08 -16.68
N LEU A 39 4.21 -21.86 -16.23
CA LEU A 39 5.10 -21.61 -15.09
C LEU A 39 4.44 -20.66 -14.08
N LEU A 40 4.34 -21.12 -12.83
CA LEU A 40 4.05 -20.28 -11.68
C LEU A 40 5.28 -20.20 -10.78
N TYR A 41 5.42 -19.09 -10.05
CA TYR A 41 6.55 -18.89 -9.14
C TYR A 41 6.12 -18.19 -7.85
N ALA A 42 6.87 -18.44 -6.78
CA ALA A 42 6.70 -17.87 -5.46
C ALA A 42 8.07 -17.42 -4.92
N PRO A 43 8.44 -16.14 -5.07
CA PRO A 43 9.70 -15.60 -4.56
C PRO A 43 9.62 -15.39 -3.05
N ILE A 44 10.63 -15.82 -2.29
CA ILE A 44 10.62 -15.78 -0.83
C ILE A 44 11.79 -14.92 -0.35
N ASP A 45 11.49 -13.95 0.52
CA ASP A 45 12.46 -13.15 1.27
C ASP A 45 11.87 -12.80 2.64
N SER A 46 11.65 -13.84 3.46
CA SER A 46 11.08 -13.70 4.80
C SER A 46 11.53 -14.84 5.71
N GLY A 47 11.43 -14.66 7.03
CA GLY A 47 11.67 -15.72 8.00
C GLY A 47 13.11 -16.27 7.99
N GLY A 48 14.10 -15.45 7.62
CA GLY A 48 15.52 -15.83 7.61
C GLY A 48 15.96 -16.68 6.41
N ILE A 49 15.10 -16.83 5.40
CA ILE A 49 15.39 -17.55 4.15
C ILE A 49 15.06 -16.71 2.92
N ARG A 50 15.87 -16.87 1.87
CA ARG A 50 15.70 -16.20 0.58
C ARG A 50 15.75 -17.21 -0.56
N GLY A 51 14.98 -16.98 -1.62
CA GLY A 51 15.00 -17.82 -2.82
C GLY A 51 13.68 -17.79 -3.57
N ASN A 52 13.36 -18.89 -4.25
CA ASN A 52 12.10 -19.06 -4.95
C ASN A 52 11.64 -20.52 -4.96
N VAL A 53 10.33 -20.69 -5.17
CA VAL A 53 9.72 -21.98 -5.52
C VAL A 53 9.02 -21.80 -6.85
N THR A 54 9.29 -22.67 -7.81
CA THR A 54 8.67 -22.66 -9.13
C THR A 54 7.87 -23.92 -9.35
N PHE A 55 6.72 -23.78 -10.00
CA PHE A 55 5.83 -24.86 -10.39
C PHE A 55 5.68 -24.82 -11.91
N SER A 56 6.00 -25.90 -12.58
CA SER A 56 5.91 -25.99 -14.03
C SER A 56 5.34 -27.33 -14.48
N HIS A 57 4.70 -27.34 -15.64
CA HIS A 57 4.40 -28.56 -16.38
C HIS A 57 4.60 -28.32 -17.87
N GLU A 58 4.84 -29.40 -18.61
CA GLU A 58 4.87 -29.36 -20.07
C GLU A 58 3.43 -29.25 -20.61
N SER A 59 3.23 -28.67 -21.81
CA SER A 59 1.89 -28.51 -22.37
C SER A 59 1.18 -29.85 -22.61
N ASP A 60 1.93 -30.90 -22.90
CA ASP A 60 1.39 -32.24 -23.19
C ASP A 60 1.15 -33.09 -21.91
N ASP A 61 1.61 -32.63 -20.74
CA ASP A 61 1.49 -33.35 -19.47
C ASP A 61 0.98 -32.44 -18.34
N LEU A 62 -0.32 -32.18 -18.35
CA LEU A 62 -1.00 -31.36 -17.34
C LEU A 62 -1.14 -32.04 -15.97
N GLU A 63 -0.83 -33.33 -15.87
CA GLU A 63 -0.99 -34.10 -14.64
C GLU A 63 0.26 -34.05 -13.76
N ASN A 64 1.45 -34.01 -14.35
CA ASN A 64 2.71 -34.03 -13.61
C ASN A 64 3.26 -32.61 -13.44
N VAL A 65 3.00 -32.00 -12.28
CA VAL A 65 3.59 -30.70 -11.93
C VAL A 65 4.97 -30.91 -11.34
N GLN A 66 5.99 -30.38 -12.02
CA GLN A 66 7.34 -30.26 -11.49
C GLN A 66 7.43 -29.07 -10.53
N ILE A 67 7.96 -29.32 -9.33
CA ILE A 67 8.22 -28.31 -8.30
C ILE A 67 9.73 -28.19 -8.15
N ASN A 68 10.30 -27.00 -8.42
CA ASN A 68 11.71 -26.72 -8.13
C ASN A 68 11.80 -25.71 -6.98
N VAL A 69 12.57 -26.04 -5.96
CA VAL A 69 12.77 -25.23 -4.75
C VAL A 69 14.23 -24.82 -4.70
N TYR A 70 14.49 -23.51 -4.70
CA TYR A 70 15.81 -22.95 -4.49
C TYR A 70 15.75 -21.99 -3.31
N LEU A 71 16.29 -22.39 -2.16
CA LEU A 71 16.28 -21.59 -0.93
C LEU A 71 17.65 -21.63 -0.25
N TYR A 72 18.03 -20.52 0.36
CA TYR A 72 19.24 -20.38 1.16
C TYR A 72 19.02 -19.48 2.37
N SER A 73 19.87 -19.60 3.39
CA SER A 73 19.86 -18.69 4.54
C SER A 73 20.92 -17.60 4.36
N PRO A 74 20.53 -16.32 4.24
CA PRO A 74 21.49 -15.21 4.13
C PRO A 74 22.43 -15.09 5.34
N SER A 75 21.97 -15.52 6.52
CA SER A 75 22.75 -15.45 7.77
C SER A 75 23.85 -16.52 7.86
N GLY A 76 23.69 -17.66 7.16
CA GLY A 76 24.67 -18.75 7.13
C GLY A 76 24.97 -19.44 8.47
N GLN A 77 24.18 -19.21 9.53
CA GLN A 77 24.59 -19.62 10.89
C GLN A 77 24.22 -21.06 11.24
N GLU A 78 23.08 -21.57 10.79
CA GLU A 78 22.59 -22.90 11.16
C GLU A 78 21.80 -23.59 10.04
N THR A 79 21.86 -24.93 10.00
CA THR A 79 21.01 -25.74 9.13
C THR A 79 19.56 -25.64 9.57
N GLN A 80 18.68 -25.22 8.66
CA GLN A 80 17.27 -25.03 8.94
C GLN A 80 16.43 -26.09 8.21
N GLN A 81 15.42 -26.63 8.89
CA GLN A 81 14.45 -27.54 8.30
C GLN A 81 13.06 -26.90 8.31
N PHE A 82 12.33 -27.07 7.21
CA PHE A 82 11.01 -26.48 7.03
C PHE A 82 9.97 -27.53 6.61
N ASP A 83 8.85 -27.54 7.32
CA ASP A 83 7.59 -28.08 6.81
C ASP A 83 6.99 -27.03 5.86
N TRP A 84 6.36 -27.49 4.78
CA TRP A 84 5.90 -26.61 3.71
C TRP A 84 4.58 -27.05 3.11
N ALA A 85 3.73 -26.08 2.80
CA ALA A 85 2.37 -26.31 2.32
C ALA A 85 1.85 -25.14 1.49
N ILE A 86 0.83 -25.41 0.67
CA ILE A 86 0.05 -24.38 -0.03
C ILE A 86 -1.21 -24.09 0.79
N HIS A 87 -1.42 -22.81 1.09
CA HIS A 87 -2.53 -22.31 1.88
C HIS A 87 -3.58 -21.60 1.03
N GLU A 88 -4.79 -21.50 1.57
CA GLU A 88 -5.99 -21.05 0.85
C GLU A 88 -5.92 -19.60 0.36
N PHE A 89 -5.39 -18.68 1.16
CA PHE A 89 -5.43 -17.23 0.91
C PHE A 89 -4.05 -16.67 0.54
N PRO A 90 -4.00 -15.60 -0.29
CA PRO A 90 -2.76 -14.89 -0.54
C PRO A 90 -2.26 -14.17 0.72
N ALA A 91 -0.95 -14.06 0.86
CA ALA A 91 -0.25 -13.26 1.85
C ALA A 91 -0.35 -11.76 1.49
N PHE A 92 -0.72 -10.93 2.47
CA PHE A 92 -0.77 -9.47 2.36
C PHE A 92 0.47 -8.88 3.02
N PHE A 93 1.38 -8.32 2.22
CA PHE A 93 2.70 -7.86 2.65
C PHE A 93 2.67 -6.49 3.36
N ASP A 94 1.51 -5.84 3.47
CA ASP A 94 1.34 -4.62 4.28
C ASP A 94 1.10 -4.91 5.78
N LEU A 95 0.98 -6.18 6.17
CA LEU A 95 0.76 -6.61 7.56
C LEU A 95 2.08 -6.84 8.30
N LYS A 96 2.08 -6.68 9.63
CA LYS A 96 3.25 -7.01 10.47
C LYS A 96 3.69 -8.47 10.36
N ASN A 97 2.73 -9.39 10.27
CA ASN A 97 2.99 -10.83 10.22
C ASN A 97 2.18 -11.50 9.10
N PRO A 98 2.57 -11.37 7.83
CA PRO A 98 1.82 -11.88 6.69
C PRO A 98 1.64 -13.41 6.74
N CYS A 99 2.61 -14.12 7.32
CA CYS A 99 2.66 -15.59 7.34
C CYS A 99 1.94 -16.22 8.55
N GLN A 100 1.05 -15.48 9.23
CA GLN A 100 0.23 -16.08 10.28
C GLN A 100 -0.83 -17.00 9.69
N ALA A 101 -1.07 -18.14 10.34
CA ALA A 101 -2.10 -19.10 9.91
C ALA A 101 -3.52 -18.51 9.89
N THR A 102 -3.79 -17.48 10.72
CA THR A 102 -5.06 -16.73 10.69
C THR A 102 -5.21 -15.85 9.46
N GLU A 103 -4.10 -15.49 8.81
CA GLU A 103 -4.07 -14.68 7.60
C GLU A 103 -4.12 -15.55 6.34
N LEU A 104 -3.37 -16.66 6.31
CA LEU A 104 -3.26 -17.54 5.13
C LEU A 104 -4.41 -18.54 4.97
N GLY A 105 -5.24 -18.72 6.01
CA GLY A 105 -6.37 -19.66 5.96
C GLY A 105 -5.92 -21.12 6.10
N LYS A 106 -6.73 -22.05 5.57
CA LYS A 106 -6.48 -23.49 5.70
C LYS A 106 -5.28 -23.92 4.84
N SER A 107 -4.53 -24.91 5.32
CA SER A 107 -3.61 -25.66 4.46
C SER A 107 -4.44 -26.52 3.50
N LEU A 108 -4.19 -26.40 2.21
CA LEU A 108 -4.88 -27.14 1.14
C LEU A 108 -4.05 -28.34 0.67
N TYR A 109 -2.75 -28.12 0.50
CA TYR A 109 -1.82 -29.14 0.02
C TYR A 109 -0.60 -29.17 0.93
N ASP A 110 -0.41 -30.28 1.65
CA ASP A 110 0.81 -30.52 2.41
C ASP A 110 1.90 -31.05 1.47
N LEU A 111 2.89 -30.20 1.17
CA LEU A 111 4.00 -30.53 0.30
C LEU A 111 5.13 -31.26 1.05
N SER A 112 5.09 -31.26 2.39
CA SER A 112 6.05 -31.99 3.24
C SER A 112 6.00 -33.50 3.01
N ARG A 113 4.95 -34.02 2.34
CA ARG A 113 4.85 -35.40 1.85
C ARG A 113 5.96 -35.80 0.89
N HIS A 114 6.55 -34.82 0.19
CA HIS A 114 7.71 -35.01 -0.68
C HIS A 114 9.05 -34.97 0.07
N GLY A 115 8.99 -34.72 1.38
CA GLY A 115 10.15 -34.47 2.24
C GLY A 115 10.16 -33.04 2.77
N ARG A 116 10.83 -32.85 3.90
CA ARG A 116 11.09 -31.52 4.46
C ARG A 116 12.19 -30.82 3.67
N ILE A 117 12.06 -29.50 3.51
CA ILE A 117 13.12 -28.70 2.92
C ILE A 117 14.22 -28.52 3.96
N THR A 118 15.43 -28.97 3.64
CA THR A 118 16.62 -28.77 4.48
C THR A 118 17.52 -27.76 3.80
N ILE A 119 17.75 -26.62 4.45
CA ILE A 119 18.64 -25.57 3.99
C ILE A 119 19.95 -25.70 4.77
N PRO A 120 21.07 -26.03 4.12
CA PRO A 120 22.36 -26.16 4.79
C PRO A 120 22.86 -24.81 5.30
N SER A 121 23.79 -24.84 6.27
CA SER A 121 24.43 -23.62 6.81
C SER A 121 25.26 -22.85 5.78
N SER A 122 25.72 -23.50 4.71
CA SER A 122 26.41 -22.85 3.60
C SER A 122 25.97 -23.44 2.26
N GLY A 123 25.78 -22.57 1.27
CA GLY A 123 25.33 -22.94 -0.06
C GLY A 123 23.81 -23.08 -0.18
N SER A 124 23.40 -23.60 -1.34
CA SER A 124 22.01 -23.79 -1.73
C SER A 124 21.98 -24.93 -2.74
N GLU A 125 21.07 -25.88 -2.57
CA GLU A 125 20.81 -26.90 -3.57
C GLU A 125 19.41 -26.69 -4.14
N THR A 126 19.25 -26.93 -5.43
CA THR A 126 17.92 -26.93 -6.05
C THR A 126 17.31 -28.29 -5.80
N LEU A 127 16.19 -28.32 -5.09
CA LEU A 127 15.41 -29.54 -4.86
C LEU A 127 14.31 -29.62 -5.92
N SER A 128 14.13 -30.79 -6.52
CA SER A 128 13.12 -31.03 -7.56
C SER A 128 12.18 -32.15 -7.14
N PHE A 129 10.88 -31.92 -7.26
CA PHE A 129 9.82 -32.86 -6.92
C PHE A 129 8.79 -32.94 -8.04
N ILE A 130 8.00 -34.02 -8.09
CA ILE A 130 6.87 -34.18 -9.01
C ILE A 130 5.61 -34.41 -8.20
N ASP A 131 4.57 -33.62 -8.47
CA ASP A 131 3.28 -33.71 -7.79
C ASP A 131 2.12 -33.90 -8.79
N LYS A 132 1.36 -34.97 -8.61
CA LYS A 132 0.22 -35.33 -9.48
C LYS A 132 -1.12 -34.71 -9.07
N ASN A 133 -1.18 -34.12 -7.88
CA ASN A 133 -2.41 -33.57 -7.30
C ASN A 133 -2.50 -32.05 -7.47
N LEU A 134 -1.41 -31.39 -7.86
CA LEU A 134 -1.40 -29.97 -8.15
C LEU A 134 -1.91 -29.71 -9.56
N ARG A 135 -2.56 -28.56 -9.74
CA ARG A 135 -2.98 -28.04 -11.04
C ARG A 135 -2.50 -26.59 -11.12
N LEU A 136 -1.99 -26.17 -12.28
CA LEU A 136 -1.51 -24.81 -12.49
C LEU A 136 -2.53 -23.92 -13.23
N SER A 137 -3.54 -24.52 -13.85
CA SER A 137 -4.66 -23.87 -14.53
C SER A 137 -5.99 -24.55 -14.19
N GLY A 138 -7.08 -23.89 -14.54
CA GLY A 138 -8.45 -24.36 -14.30
C GLY A 138 -8.94 -24.14 -12.86
N PRO A 139 -10.10 -24.72 -12.50
CA PRO A 139 -10.81 -24.42 -11.25
C PRO A 139 -10.08 -24.87 -9.97
N GLN A 140 -9.09 -25.77 -10.10
CA GLN A 140 -8.27 -26.27 -8.99
C GLN A 140 -6.87 -25.68 -8.99
N THR A 141 -6.62 -24.59 -9.73
CA THR A 141 -5.31 -23.97 -9.79
C THR A 141 -4.80 -23.53 -8.41
N ILE A 142 -3.48 -23.62 -8.25
CA ILE A 142 -2.75 -23.04 -7.11
C ILE A 142 -2.41 -21.56 -7.31
N TRP A 143 -2.68 -20.99 -8.49
CA TRP A 143 -2.48 -19.56 -8.74
C TRP A 143 -3.31 -18.69 -7.78
N GLY A 144 -2.72 -17.58 -7.32
CA GLY A 144 -3.35 -16.66 -6.37
C GLY A 144 -3.37 -17.14 -4.92
N ARG A 145 -2.83 -18.34 -4.64
CA ARG A 145 -2.67 -18.90 -3.29
C ARG A 145 -1.29 -18.59 -2.72
N SER A 146 -1.08 -18.87 -1.44
CA SER A 146 0.22 -18.68 -0.79
C SER A 146 0.96 -19.98 -0.53
N ILE A 147 2.27 -20.00 -0.74
CA ILE A 147 3.16 -21.00 -0.15
C ILE A 147 3.52 -20.57 1.27
N TYR A 148 3.58 -21.53 2.19
CA TYR A 148 3.93 -21.33 3.60
C TYR A 148 5.02 -22.32 4.00
N LEU A 149 6.06 -21.82 4.65
CA LEU A 149 7.15 -22.60 5.23
C LEU A 149 7.24 -22.32 6.72
N LYS A 150 7.25 -23.37 7.52
CA LYS A 150 7.38 -23.31 8.97
C LYS A 150 8.64 -24.02 9.40
N SER A 151 9.53 -23.32 10.08
CA SER A 151 10.73 -23.96 10.64
C SER A 151 10.34 -25.00 11.67
N THR A 152 11.02 -26.16 11.64
CA THR A 152 10.88 -27.21 12.67
C THR A 152 11.82 -26.97 13.84
N ASN A 153 12.90 -26.22 13.62
CA ASN A 153 13.97 -26.00 14.60
C ASN A 153 13.80 -24.65 15.32
N THR A 154 13.14 -23.69 14.68
CA THR A 154 12.92 -22.34 15.21
C THR A 154 11.43 -21.94 15.14
N SER A 155 11.10 -20.75 15.62
CA SER A 155 9.76 -20.16 15.45
C SER A 155 9.57 -19.45 14.10
N ALA A 156 10.59 -19.45 13.22
CA ALA A 156 10.58 -18.73 11.96
C ALA A 156 9.51 -19.26 11.00
N ARG A 157 8.89 -18.32 10.28
CA ARG A 157 7.86 -18.59 9.28
C ARG A 157 8.14 -17.74 8.06
N ALA A 158 8.06 -18.35 6.90
CA ALA A 158 8.18 -17.67 5.61
C ALA A 158 6.95 -17.97 4.77
N CYS A 159 6.56 -17.03 3.91
CA CYS A 159 5.46 -17.22 2.99
C CYS A 159 5.62 -16.32 1.78
N SER A 160 4.96 -16.71 0.70
CA SER A 160 4.88 -15.92 -0.52
C SER A 160 3.66 -16.30 -1.34
N ASN A 161 3.30 -15.47 -2.31
CA ASN A 161 2.19 -15.72 -3.22
C ASN A 161 2.67 -16.46 -4.47
N ILE A 162 1.86 -17.40 -4.94
CA ILE A 162 2.08 -18.15 -6.18
C ILE A 162 1.48 -17.34 -7.32
N MET A 163 2.34 -16.82 -8.19
CA MET A 163 2.00 -15.82 -9.21
C MET A 163 2.50 -16.24 -10.59
N THR A 164 1.91 -15.64 -11.63
CA THR A 164 2.38 -15.70 -13.03
C THR A 164 3.35 -14.57 -13.31
N MET A 165 4.25 -14.74 -14.28
CA MET A 165 5.16 -13.68 -14.74
C MET A 165 4.47 -12.69 -15.69
N LYS A 166 3.31 -13.08 -16.24
CA LYS A 166 2.57 -12.25 -17.19
C LYS A 166 1.75 -11.17 -16.49
N LYS A 167 1.24 -10.23 -17.29
CA LYS A 167 0.49 -9.08 -16.79
C LYS A 167 -0.86 -9.54 -16.23
N ILE A 168 -1.16 -9.12 -15.00
CA ILE A 168 -2.41 -9.40 -14.30
C ILE A 168 -3.29 -8.14 -14.30
N LYS A 169 -4.56 -8.27 -14.65
CA LYS A 169 -5.56 -7.20 -14.45
C LYS A 169 -6.07 -7.25 -13.03
N THR A 170 -6.21 -6.11 -12.35
CA THR A 170 -6.63 -6.06 -10.95
C THR A 170 -7.76 -5.05 -10.78
N ALA A 171 -8.75 -5.42 -10.00
CA ALA A 171 -9.86 -4.54 -9.63
C ALA A 171 -10.26 -4.77 -8.17
N ILE A 172 -10.88 -3.76 -7.57
CA ILE A 172 -11.29 -3.80 -6.17
C ILE A 172 -12.69 -3.21 -6.00
N ALA A 173 -13.46 -3.82 -5.10
CA ALA A 173 -14.72 -3.28 -4.60
C ALA A 173 -14.60 -3.09 -3.08
N THR A 174 -14.74 -1.84 -2.62
CA THR A 174 -14.61 -1.47 -1.20
C THR A 174 -15.98 -1.15 -0.61
N PHE A 175 -16.35 -1.87 0.44
CA PHE A 175 -17.59 -1.69 1.19
C PHE A 175 -17.32 -0.84 2.44
N THR A 176 -18.20 0.14 2.69
CA THR A 176 -18.05 1.11 3.80
C THR A 176 -19.33 1.33 4.62
N GLU A 177 -20.49 0.89 4.12
CA GLU A 177 -21.80 1.11 4.75
C GLU A 177 -22.12 0.02 5.78
N ASN A 178 -23.22 -0.72 5.62
CA ASN A 178 -23.65 -1.79 6.54
C ASN A 178 -22.61 -2.92 6.68
N VAL A 179 -21.83 -3.13 5.62
CA VAL A 179 -20.69 -4.05 5.55
C VAL A 179 -19.45 -3.22 5.30
N ALA A 180 -18.36 -3.55 5.99
CA ALA A 180 -17.03 -3.07 5.71
C ALA A 180 -16.15 -4.18 5.14
N GLY A 181 -15.18 -3.77 4.34
CA GLY A 181 -14.15 -4.65 3.81
C GLY A 181 -14.02 -4.53 2.31
N THR A 182 -13.34 -5.50 1.71
CA THR A 182 -12.97 -5.44 0.29
C THR A 182 -13.18 -6.76 -0.41
N ILE A 183 -13.50 -6.70 -1.69
CA ILE A 183 -13.39 -7.82 -2.63
C ILE A 183 -12.35 -7.44 -3.69
N LEU A 184 -11.28 -8.23 -3.76
CA LEU A 184 -10.19 -8.12 -4.73
C LEU A 184 -10.46 -9.10 -5.87
N PHE A 185 -10.41 -8.60 -7.10
CA PHE A 185 -10.47 -9.38 -8.31
C PHE A 185 -9.11 -9.28 -9.01
N ARG A 186 -8.54 -10.42 -9.40
CA ARG A 186 -7.36 -10.44 -10.28
C ARG A 186 -7.55 -11.45 -11.37
N GLU A 187 -7.23 -11.07 -12.59
CA GLU A 187 -7.35 -11.92 -13.78
C GLU A 187 -5.97 -12.15 -14.39
N ASN A 188 -5.65 -13.42 -14.66
CA ASN A 188 -4.41 -13.81 -15.35
C ASN A 188 -4.58 -13.82 -16.88
N GLU A 189 -3.52 -14.18 -17.59
CA GLU A 189 -3.51 -14.29 -19.05
C GLU A 189 -4.43 -15.37 -19.63
N LEU A 190 -4.87 -16.33 -18.79
CA LEU A 190 -5.78 -17.41 -19.17
C LEU A 190 -7.25 -17.02 -18.94
N GLN A 191 -7.51 -15.75 -18.57
CA GLN A 191 -8.84 -15.24 -18.18
C GLN A 191 -9.42 -15.96 -16.96
N GLU A 192 -8.56 -16.52 -16.12
CA GLU A 192 -8.94 -17.05 -14.82
C GLU A 192 -8.92 -15.90 -13.82
N THR A 193 -10.03 -15.69 -13.12
CA THR A 193 -10.19 -14.59 -12.19
C THR A 193 -10.24 -15.10 -10.75
N MET A 194 -9.20 -14.81 -9.97
CA MET A 194 -9.24 -14.99 -8.52
C MET A 194 -10.06 -13.89 -7.86
N ILE A 195 -10.88 -14.28 -6.90
CA ILE A 195 -11.73 -13.38 -6.12
C ILE A 195 -11.43 -13.62 -4.64
N PHE A 196 -10.79 -12.64 -4.00
CA PHE A 196 -10.52 -12.68 -2.57
C PHE A 196 -11.39 -11.66 -1.85
N SER A 197 -12.20 -12.11 -0.90
CA SER A 197 -13.09 -11.25 -0.10
C SER A 197 -12.71 -11.29 1.36
N ASN A 198 -12.78 -10.14 2.04
CA ASN A 198 -12.78 -10.03 3.49
C ASN A 198 -13.87 -9.04 3.88
N LEU A 199 -15.01 -9.53 4.37
CA LEU A 199 -16.20 -8.72 4.62
C LEU A 199 -16.75 -8.95 6.03
N TYR A 200 -17.12 -7.87 6.71
CA TYR A 200 -17.65 -7.94 8.07
C TYR A 200 -18.66 -6.82 8.34
N TYR A 201 -19.54 -7.03 9.32
CA TYR A 201 -20.58 -6.06 9.65
C TYR A 201 -20.05 -4.80 10.35
N ASN A 202 -20.61 -3.66 9.97
CA ASN A 202 -20.43 -2.36 10.62
C ASN A 202 -21.58 -2.00 11.58
N ILE A 203 -22.59 -2.86 11.65
CA ILE A 203 -23.80 -2.72 12.46
C ILE A 203 -23.87 -3.83 13.52
N GLU A 204 -24.39 -3.50 14.70
CA GLU A 204 -24.44 -4.46 15.84
C GLU A 204 -25.63 -5.43 15.82
N GLU A 205 -26.54 -5.29 14.85
CA GLU A 205 -27.73 -6.17 14.73
C GLU A 205 -27.35 -7.64 14.54
N TYR A 206 -26.17 -7.91 13.97
CA TYR A 206 -25.70 -9.26 13.65
C TYR A 206 -24.58 -9.72 14.59
N ARG A 207 -24.97 -10.43 15.66
CA ARG A 207 -24.01 -11.04 16.61
C ARG A 207 -23.22 -12.21 16.01
N SER A 208 -23.79 -12.86 14.99
CA SER A 208 -23.20 -13.99 14.27
C SER A 208 -23.01 -13.61 12.80
N GLY A 209 -21.87 -13.98 12.20
CA GLY A 209 -21.66 -13.82 10.76
C GLY A 209 -22.74 -14.54 9.95
N SER A 210 -22.95 -14.11 8.71
CA SER A 210 -23.96 -14.67 7.82
C SER A 210 -23.37 -15.11 6.48
N ARG A 211 -24.15 -15.92 5.77
CA ARG A 211 -23.96 -16.25 4.37
C ARG A 211 -25.05 -15.55 3.59
N ASN A 212 -24.66 -14.83 2.55
CA ASN A 212 -25.54 -13.94 1.82
C ASN A 212 -25.42 -14.20 0.33
N ASP A 213 -26.52 -13.97 -0.38
CA ASP A 213 -26.47 -13.99 -1.83
C ASP A 213 -25.76 -12.73 -2.35
N TRP A 214 -25.06 -12.88 -3.47
CA TRP A 214 -24.28 -11.82 -4.05
C TRP A 214 -24.25 -11.93 -5.57
N LYS A 215 -24.30 -10.78 -6.22
CA LYS A 215 -24.36 -10.66 -7.69
C LYS A 215 -23.54 -9.47 -8.16
N ILE A 216 -23.08 -9.51 -9.40
CA ILE A 216 -22.49 -8.38 -10.10
C ILE A 216 -23.57 -7.76 -10.99
N MET A 217 -23.91 -6.51 -10.69
CA MET A 217 -24.93 -5.74 -11.37
C MET A 217 -24.26 -4.62 -12.18
N VAL A 218 -24.91 -4.18 -13.25
CA VAL A 218 -24.48 -3.06 -14.09
C VAL A 218 -25.44 -1.89 -13.98
N THR A 219 -24.93 -0.67 -14.17
CA THR A 219 -25.78 0.51 -14.35
C THR A 219 -26.45 0.50 -15.72
N ASP A 220 -27.56 1.27 -15.84
CA ASP A 220 -28.10 1.62 -17.15
C ASP A 220 -27.11 2.51 -17.92
N ILE A 221 -27.18 2.49 -19.25
CA ILE A 221 -26.33 3.28 -20.16
C ILE A 221 -26.47 4.79 -19.88
N LEU A 222 -27.66 5.22 -19.48
CA LEU A 222 -27.96 6.64 -19.23
C LEU A 222 -27.54 7.11 -17.81
N ASP A 223 -27.37 6.18 -16.87
CA ASP A 223 -27.01 6.44 -15.47
C ASP A 223 -25.55 6.05 -15.21
N SER A 224 -24.63 6.79 -15.83
CA SER A 224 -23.17 6.64 -15.62
C SER A 224 -22.66 7.33 -14.34
N ASN A 225 -23.55 7.92 -13.54
CA ASN A 225 -23.17 8.65 -12.34
C ASN A 225 -22.56 7.73 -11.27
N ASP A 226 -21.45 8.16 -10.67
CA ASP A 226 -20.78 7.50 -9.54
C ASP A 226 -21.58 7.47 -8.23
N HIS A 227 -22.83 7.95 -8.25
CA HIS A 227 -23.68 8.11 -7.08
C HIS A 227 -24.94 7.25 -7.10
N THR A 228 -24.96 6.20 -7.93
CA THR A 228 -26.06 5.23 -8.01
C THR A 228 -26.32 4.63 -6.64
N LYS A 229 -27.53 4.83 -6.12
CA LYS A 229 -27.96 4.17 -4.89
C LYS A 229 -28.08 2.68 -5.18
N CYS A 230 -27.65 1.82 -4.26
CA CYS A 230 -27.70 0.37 -4.46
C CYS A 230 -29.09 -0.14 -4.88
N ASN A 231 -30.16 0.49 -4.41
CA ASN A 231 -31.54 0.13 -4.75
C ASN A 231 -31.95 0.41 -6.21
N GLN A 232 -31.15 1.19 -6.96
CA GLN A 232 -31.39 1.48 -8.38
C GLN A 232 -30.75 0.43 -9.30
N LEU A 233 -29.88 -0.45 -8.76
CA LEU A 233 -29.25 -1.51 -9.53
C LEU A 233 -30.24 -2.65 -9.79
N GLN A 234 -30.72 -2.74 -11.03
CA GLN A 234 -31.72 -3.74 -11.44
C GLN A 234 -31.22 -4.70 -12.52
N ILE A 235 -30.14 -4.35 -13.23
CA ILE A 235 -29.63 -5.10 -14.37
C ILE A 235 -28.49 -6.01 -13.90
N LEU A 236 -28.69 -7.33 -14.03
CA LEU A 236 -27.64 -8.33 -13.82
C LEU A 236 -26.62 -8.26 -14.96
N LEU A 237 -25.33 -8.44 -14.65
CA LEU A 237 -24.31 -8.61 -15.68
C LEU A 237 -24.53 -9.96 -16.41
N ASP A 238 -25.10 -9.91 -17.60
CA ASP A 238 -25.33 -11.08 -18.45
C ASP A 238 -25.33 -10.66 -19.94
N PRO A 239 -24.15 -10.32 -20.50
CA PRO A 239 -24.05 -9.83 -21.88
C PRO A 239 -24.42 -10.89 -22.93
N ASP A 240 -24.21 -12.17 -22.60
CA ASP A 240 -24.46 -13.30 -23.52
C ASP A 240 -25.88 -13.88 -23.39
N ASN A 241 -26.68 -13.37 -22.45
CA ASN A 241 -28.03 -13.84 -22.15
C ASN A 241 -28.06 -15.37 -21.91
N THR A 242 -27.14 -15.85 -21.08
CA THR A 242 -26.88 -17.27 -20.87
C THR A 242 -28.07 -17.95 -20.19
N PRO A 243 -28.56 -19.11 -20.70
CA PRO A 243 -29.64 -19.84 -20.05
C PRO A 243 -29.16 -20.53 -18.78
N ASP A 244 -29.89 -20.37 -17.67
CA ASP A 244 -29.51 -20.92 -16.35
C ASP A 244 -29.69 -22.46 -16.20
N SER A 245 -30.00 -23.20 -17.28
CA SER A 245 -30.45 -24.60 -17.18
C SER A 245 -29.37 -25.59 -16.73
N SER A 246 -28.10 -25.31 -17.00
CA SER A 246 -26.94 -26.17 -16.67
C SER A 246 -25.95 -25.49 -15.73
N CYS A 247 -26.26 -24.29 -15.25
CA CYS A 247 -25.40 -23.54 -14.33
C CYS A 247 -25.09 -24.33 -13.05
N SER A 248 -23.82 -24.53 -12.76
CA SER A 248 -23.36 -25.17 -11.52
C SER A 248 -21.99 -24.66 -11.07
N ILE A 249 -21.60 -25.00 -9.84
CA ILE A 249 -20.27 -24.65 -9.30
C ILE A 249 -19.14 -25.27 -10.13
N ASN A 250 -19.40 -26.43 -10.75
CA ASN A 250 -18.42 -27.13 -11.59
C ASN A 250 -18.45 -26.66 -13.04
N ASP A 251 -19.55 -26.05 -13.49
CA ASP A 251 -19.74 -25.55 -14.84
C ASP A 251 -20.16 -24.08 -14.81
N GLN A 252 -19.15 -23.23 -14.54
CA GLN A 252 -19.34 -21.80 -14.34
C GLN A 252 -19.62 -21.06 -15.65
N ARG A 253 -19.30 -21.65 -16.81
CA ARG A 253 -19.50 -21.03 -18.13
C ARG A 253 -20.96 -21.02 -18.55
N ASP A 254 -21.73 -21.99 -18.07
CA ASP A 254 -23.17 -22.08 -18.26
C ASP A 254 -23.96 -21.22 -17.25
N CYS A 255 -23.27 -20.49 -16.38
CA CYS A 255 -23.88 -19.54 -15.47
C CYS A 255 -23.83 -18.14 -16.05
N LYS A 256 -24.88 -17.35 -15.78
CA LYS A 256 -24.84 -15.90 -15.99
C LYS A 256 -23.62 -15.30 -15.31
N ILE A 257 -22.86 -14.49 -16.06
CA ILE A 257 -21.58 -13.93 -15.62
C ILE A 257 -21.69 -13.21 -14.26
N GLY A 258 -22.79 -12.49 -14.04
CA GLY A 258 -23.05 -11.74 -12.82
C GLY A 258 -23.67 -12.53 -11.68
N ASP A 259 -24.15 -13.76 -11.87
CA ASP A 259 -24.74 -14.56 -10.79
C ASP A 259 -23.66 -15.31 -10.00
N MET A 260 -23.01 -14.57 -9.10
CA MET A 260 -21.89 -15.08 -8.30
C MET A 260 -22.33 -16.10 -7.25
N SER A 261 -23.55 -15.98 -6.72
CA SER A 261 -24.14 -16.99 -5.84
C SER A 261 -24.32 -18.33 -6.54
N ALA A 262 -24.78 -18.34 -7.79
CA ALA A 262 -24.95 -19.58 -8.55
C ALA A 262 -23.60 -20.24 -8.88
N LYS A 263 -22.59 -19.43 -9.27
CA LYS A 263 -21.25 -19.91 -9.60
C LYS A 263 -20.44 -20.39 -8.39
N HIS A 264 -20.50 -19.67 -7.28
CA HIS A 264 -19.54 -19.84 -6.16
C HIS A 264 -20.21 -20.17 -4.82
N GLY A 265 -21.53 -20.18 -4.78
CA GLY A 265 -22.29 -20.18 -3.53
C GLY A 265 -22.27 -18.83 -2.83
N GLN A 266 -22.82 -18.82 -1.63
CA GLN A 266 -23.04 -17.59 -0.84
C GLN A 266 -21.74 -17.01 -0.28
N ILE A 267 -21.61 -15.69 -0.36
CA ILE A 267 -20.50 -14.95 0.24
C ILE A 267 -20.67 -14.87 1.75
N VAL A 268 -19.56 -14.88 2.49
CA VAL A 268 -19.57 -14.76 3.94
C VAL A 268 -19.37 -13.31 4.36
N VAL A 269 -20.20 -12.84 5.29
CA VAL A 269 -19.99 -11.57 6.01
C VAL A 269 -19.83 -11.90 7.48
N GLY A 270 -18.61 -11.71 8.00
CA GLY A 270 -18.27 -11.98 9.39
C GLY A 270 -18.90 -10.97 10.37
N ASN A 271 -18.97 -11.34 11.64
CA ASN A 271 -19.34 -10.40 12.70
C ASN A 271 -18.23 -9.39 13.04
N ASN A 272 -16.99 -9.71 12.67
CA ASN A 272 -15.81 -8.87 12.82
C ASN A 272 -14.76 -9.29 11.79
N ASN A 273 -13.72 -8.48 11.59
CA ASN A 273 -12.58 -8.82 10.74
C ASN A 273 -11.74 -9.93 11.39
N ASN A 274 -11.79 -11.14 10.83
CA ASN A 274 -11.02 -12.30 11.31
C ASN A 274 -10.84 -13.34 10.19
N ARG A 275 -10.21 -14.48 10.50
CA ARG A 275 -10.02 -15.57 9.53
C ARG A 275 -11.31 -16.11 8.89
N TYR A 276 -12.46 -15.98 9.56
CA TYR A 276 -13.75 -16.50 9.09
C TYR A 276 -14.52 -15.50 8.22
N SER A 277 -14.17 -14.21 8.24
CA SER A 277 -14.70 -13.20 7.33
C SER A 277 -14.06 -13.25 5.93
N LYS A 278 -13.02 -14.07 5.76
CA LYS A 278 -12.25 -14.19 4.53
C LYS A 278 -12.73 -15.37 3.67
N LYS A 279 -12.78 -15.17 2.35
CA LYS A 279 -13.07 -16.21 1.35
C LYS A 279 -12.27 -16.00 0.07
N PHE A 280 -11.93 -17.11 -0.57
CA PHE A 280 -11.25 -17.16 -1.85
C PHE A 280 -12.09 -17.97 -2.83
N PHE A 281 -12.28 -17.44 -4.03
CA PHE A 281 -12.98 -18.08 -5.14
C PHE A 281 -12.14 -18.00 -6.41
N LEU A 282 -12.34 -18.94 -7.32
CA LEU A 282 -11.75 -18.95 -8.65
C LEU A 282 -12.88 -19.00 -9.66
N ASP A 283 -12.93 -17.98 -10.52
CA ASP A 283 -13.93 -17.82 -11.57
C ASP A 283 -13.27 -18.00 -12.93
N MET A 284 -13.78 -18.94 -13.73
CA MET A 284 -13.28 -19.25 -15.07
C MET A 284 -14.02 -18.48 -16.17
N HIS A 285 -15.01 -17.65 -15.80
CA HIS A 285 -15.89 -16.92 -16.71
C HIS A 285 -16.32 -15.56 -16.10
N LEU A 286 -15.33 -14.76 -15.73
CA LEU A 286 -15.49 -13.38 -15.29
C LEU A 286 -14.29 -12.55 -15.79
N PRO A 287 -14.23 -12.22 -17.09
CA PRO A 287 -13.16 -11.38 -17.61
C PRO A 287 -13.32 -9.95 -17.10
N LEU A 288 -12.22 -9.31 -16.71
CA LEU A 288 -12.22 -7.95 -16.17
C LEU A 288 -12.28 -6.88 -17.27
N ASP A 289 -12.26 -7.28 -18.54
CA ASP A 289 -12.43 -6.42 -19.71
C ASP A 289 -13.75 -5.64 -19.69
N TYR A 290 -14.79 -6.18 -19.04
CA TYR A 290 -16.07 -5.49 -18.84
C TYR A 290 -15.94 -4.19 -18.04
N LEU A 291 -14.87 -4.01 -17.26
CA LEU A 291 -14.61 -2.76 -16.54
C LEU A 291 -14.17 -1.61 -17.45
N GLU A 292 -13.73 -1.91 -18.68
CA GLU A 292 -13.38 -0.91 -19.69
C GLU A 292 -14.63 -0.41 -20.46
N SER A 293 -15.80 -1.03 -20.23
CA SER A 293 -17.06 -0.63 -20.85
C SER A 293 -17.59 0.71 -20.32
N SER A 294 -18.59 1.27 -21.01
CA SER A 294 -19.26 2.50 -20.56
C SER A 294 -20.13 2.30 -19.31
N ARG A 295 -20.38 1.06 -18.88
CA ARG A 295 -21.25 0.74 -17.74
C ARG A 295 -20.41 0.52 -16.49
N ASN A 296 -20.90 1.03 -15.36
CA ASN A 296 -20.27 0.79 -14.07
C ASN A 296 -20.74 -0.55 -13.51
N LEU A 297 -19.79 -1.35 -13.04
CA LEU A 297 -20.03 -2.64 -12.39
C LEU A 297 -20.09 -2.47 -10.87
N PHE A 298 -21.04 -3.15 -10.23
CA PHE A 298 -21.23 -3.13 -8.79
C PHE A 298 -21.40 -4.54 -8.25
N VAL A 299 -20.69 -4.88 -7.18
CA VAL A 299 -21.04 -6.06 -6.38
C VAL A 299 -22.17 -5.69 -5.46
N VAL A 300 -23.25 -6.46 -5.48
CA VAL A 300 -24.43 -6.30 -4.63
C VAL A 300 -24.53 -7.50 -3.71
N ILE A 301 -24.71 -7.24 -2.42
CA ILE A 301 -24.92 -8.26 -1.39
C ILE A 301 -26.36 -8.14 -0.89
N TYR A 302 -27.07 -9.25 -0.82
CA TYR A 302 -28.46 -9.33 -0.39
C TYR A 302 -28.57 -9.77 1.07
N TRP A 303 -29.70 -9.46 1.70
CA TRP A 303 -30.00 -10.02 3.02
C TRP A 303 -30.31 -11.53 2.91
N LYS A 304 -29.83 -12.33 3.86
CA LYS A 304 -29.97 -13.80 3.91
C LYS A 304 -31.39 -14.33 3.60
N ASN A 305 -32.44 -13.61 3.99
CA ASN A 305 -33.83 -14.06 3.90
C ASN A 305 -34.72 -13.12 3.05
N GLY A 306 -34.15 -12.35 2.13
CA GLY A 306 -34.97 -11.54 1.25
C GLY A 306 -34.23 -10.99 0.04
N ASN A 307 -34.97 -10.73 -1.04
CA ASN A 307 -34.48 -10.07 -2.25
C ASN A 307 -34.14 -8.58 -2.05
N LYS A 308 -33.96 -8.16 -0.79
CA LYS A 308 -33.58 -6.80 -0.42
C LYS A 308 -32.07 -6.67 -0.45
N ILE A 309 -31.59 -5.64 -1.11
CA ILE A 309 -30.17 -5.30 -1.13
C ILE A 309 -29.74 -4.84 0.27
N MET A 310 -28.65 -5.42 0.77
CA MET A 310 -28.01 -5.04 2.02
C MET A 310 -27.02 -3.90 1.80
N THR A 311 -26.18 -4.03 0.78
CA THR A 311 -25.12 -3.07 0.43
C THR A 311 -24.65 -3.34 -0.99
N CYS A 312 -23.99 -2.36 -1.59
CA CYS A 312 -23.27 -2.52 -2.84
C CYS A 312 -21.94 -1.77 -2.81
N ALA A 313 -21.01 -2.16 -3.70
CA ALA A 313 -19.76 -1.45 -3.91
C ALA A 313 -19.40 -1.49 -5.40
N LYS A 314 -18.93 -0.36 -5.93
CA LYS A 314 -18.44 -0.25 -7.30
C LYS A 314 -17.17 -1.10 -7.46
N ILE A 315 -17.10 -1.88 -8.53
CA ILE A 315 -15.87 -2.55 -8.94
C ILE A 315 -15.05 -1.53 -9.72
N THR A 316 -13.86 -1.21 -9.22
CA THR A 316 -12.98 -0.19 -9.79
C THR A 316 -11.67 -0.83 -10.24
N PRO A 317 -11.19 -0.56 -11.46
CA PRO A 317 -9.85 -0.94 -11.88
C PRO A 317 -8.81 -0.39 -10.90
N LEU A 318 -7.91 -1.26 -10.44
CA LEU A 318 -6.84 -0.88 -9.53
C LEU A 318 -5.52 -0.84 -10.30
N LEU A 319 -5.02 0.38 -10.50
CA LEU A 319 -3.76 0.61 -11.18
C LEU A 319 -2.58 0.43 -10.23
N SER A 320 -1.45 -0.04 -10.75
CA SER A 320 -0.21 -0.12 -9.99
C SER A 320 0.20 1.27 -9.49
N LYS A 321 0.59 1.36 -8.22
CA LYS A 321 1.08 2.60 -7.63
C LYS A 321 2.57 2.74 -7.93
N GLU A 322 2.93 3.84 -8.58
CA GLU A 322 4.30 4.20 -8.88
C GLU A 322 4.60 5.58 -8.31
N VAL A 323 5.62 5.68 -7.47
CA VAL A 323 6.02 6.92 -6.79
C VAL A 323 7.53 7.09 -6.83
N ARG A 324 8.01 8.33 -6.76
CA ARG A 324 9.43 8.66 -6.92
C ARG A 324 9.88 9.66 -5.89
N ALA A 325 11.12 9.51 -5.43
CA ALA A 325 11.83 10.52 -4.67
C ALA A 325 12.92 11.12 -5.57
N HIS A 326 12.73 12.38 -5.95
CA HIS A 326 13.62 13.08 -6.87
C HIS A 326 14.73 13.82 -6.12
N PHE A 327 15.98 13.48 -6.39
CA PHE A 327 17.16 14.12 -5.84
C PHE A 327 17.72 15.13 -6.84
N ASN A 328 17.95 16.35 -6.35
CA ASN A 328 18.67 17.41 -7.06
C ASN A 328 19.34 18.33 -6.04
N ALA A 329 20.36 17.80 -5.36
CA ALA A 329 21.03 18.48 -4.25
C ALA A 329 22.51 18.13 -4.20
N ASP A 330 23.36 19.11 -3.87
CA ASP A 330 24.82 18.96 -3.74
C ASP A 330 25.49 18.23 -4.94
N GLY A 331 25.00 18.58 -6.15
CA GLY A 331 25.45 18.02 -7.42
C GLY A 331 24.87 16.64 -7.76
N VAL A 332 24.23 15.93 -6.82
CA VAL A 332 23.58 14.64 -7.08
C VAL A 332 22.25 14.87 -7.78
N LYS A 333 21.99 14.08 -8.82
CA LYS A 333 20.73 14.11 -9.59
C LYS A 333 20.19 12.71 -9.79
N GLY A 334 18.87 12.55 -9.81
CA GLY A 334 18.24 11.28 -10.17
C GLY A 334 17.06 10.95 -9.28
N ASP A 335 16.63 9.70 -9.31
CA ASP A 335 15.39 9.25 -8.69
C ASP A 335 15.57 7.90 -7.98
N ILE A 336 14.89 7.76 -6.85
CA ILE A 336 14.55 6.46 -6.27
C ILE A 336 13.07 6.23 -6.53
N MET A 337 12.75 5.25 -7.38
CA MET A 337 11.39 4.90 -7.78
C MET A 337 10.91 3.65 -7.05
N PHE A 338 9.65 3.66 -6.63
CA PHE A 338 8.96 2.54 -6.03
C PHE A 338 7.73 2.21 -6.85
N LYS A 339 7.55 0.93 -7.17
CA LYS A 339 6.37 0.45 -7.89
C LYS A 339 5.79 -0.77 -7.21
N GLN A 340 4.50 -0.74 -6.91
CA GLN A 340 3.77 -1.88 -6.35
C GLN A 340 2.44 -2.04 -7.08
N ASN A 341 2.08 -3.26 -7.47
CA ASN A 341 0.80 -3.52 -8.13
C ASN A 341 -0.35 -3.46 -7.12
N TYR A 342 -0.26 -4.25 -6.04
CA TYR A 342 -1.15 -4.18 -4.89
C TYR A 342 -0.47 -4.75 -3.64
N LYS A 343 -1.17 -4.77 -2.50
CA LYS A 343 -0.68 -5.24 -1.18
C LYS A 343 -0.17 -6.68 -1.16
N ILE A 344 -0.58 -7.51 -2.11
CA ILE A 344 -0.15 -8.91 -2.22
C ILE A 344 1.02 -9.10 -3.19
N ASP A 345 1.50 -8.00 -3.79
CA ASP A 345 2.68 -7.96 -4.65
C ASP A 345 3.81 -7.25 -3.89
N PRO A 346 5.08 -7.67 -4.04
CA PRO A 346 6.20 -6.94 -3.47
C PRO A 346 6.39 -5.59 -4.17
N THR A 347 7.11 -4.69 -3.52
CA THR A 347 7.49 -3.40 -4.09
C THR A 347 8.80 -3.54 -4.85
N ILE A 348 8.81 -3.08 -6.11
CA ILE A 348 10.01 -2.96 -6.91
C ILE A 348 10.64 -1.60 -6.63
N VAL A 349 11.88 -1.60 -6.16
CA VAL A 349 12.67 -0.39 -5.87
C VAL A 349 13.70 -0.23 -6.97
N THR A 350 13.64 0.86 -7.74
CA THR A 350 14.62 1.18 -8.78
C THR A 350 15.36 2.45 -8.39
N ILE A 351 16.67 2.35 -8.21
CA ILE A 351 17.54 3.45 -7.83
C ILE A 351 18.31 3.88 -9.07
N LYS A 352 18.23 5.17 -9.42
CA LYS A 352 19.07 5.78 -10.46
C LYS A 352 19.59 7.11 -9.95
N LEU A 353 20.85 7.17 -9.55
CA LEU A 353 21.48 8.35 -8.97
C LEU A 353 22.81 8.67 -9.65
N ASP A 354 22.93 9.90 -10.13
CA ASP A 354 24.13 10.43 -10.77
C ASP A 354 24.98 11.21 -9.77
N ASN A 355 26.31 11.21 -9.98
CA ASN A 355 27.25 12.09 -9.30
C ASN A 355 27.40 11.84 -7.78
N LEU A 356 27.19 10.59 -7.34
CA LEU A 356 27.37 10.19 -5.93
C LEU A 356 28.84 10.26 -5.49
N HIS A 357 29.79 9.88 -6.35
CA HIS A 357 31.25 9.93 -6.10
C HIS A 357 31.67 9.30 -4.75
N GLY A 358 31.03 8.22 -4.33
CA GLY A 358 31.30 7.56 -3.04
C GLY A 358 30.96 8.40 -1.80
N ARG A 359 30.32 9.58 -1.94
CA ARG A 359 29.93 10.45 -0.83
C ARG A 359 28.73 9.90 -0.06
N GLY A 360 27.83 9.19 -0.74
CA GLY A 360 26.68 8.53 -0.15
C GLY A 360 27.00 7.08 0.19
N GLN A 361 26.66 6.65 1.41
CA GLN A 361 26.82 5.27 1.86
C GLN A 361 25.45 4.65 2.16
N ASN A 362 24.77 5.14 3.19
CA ASN A 362 23.50 4.57 3.62
C ASN A 362 22.33 5.44 3.16
N TYR A 363 21.14 4.87 3.06
CA TYR A 363 19.93 5.54 2.65
C TYR A 363 18.72 4.91 3.33
N TYR A 364 17.87 5.76 3.87
CA TYR A 364 16.74 5.36 4.72
C TYR A 364 15.49 6.18 4.41
N ILE A 365 14.33 5.56 4.58
CA ILE A 365 13.05 6.28 4.64
C ILE A 365 12.82 6.73 6.08
N HIS A 366 12.49 8.00 6.25
CA HIS A 366 12.24 8.62 7.54
C HIS A 366 10.75 8.85 7.79
N GLN A 367 10.41 9.17 9.03
CA GLN A 367 9.03 9.30 9.47
C GLN A 367 8.29 10.48 8.82
N PHE A 368 8.95 11.63 8.64
CA PHE A 368 8.30 12.85 8.19
C PHE A 368 8.73 13.26 6.78
N PRO A 369 7.86 13.96 6.02
CA PRO A 369 8.29 14.68 4.83
C PRO A 369 9.30 15.79 5.21
N ILE A 370 10.10 16.19 4.23
CA ILE A 370 10.98 17.34 4.30
C ILE A 370 10.14 18.60 4.37
N VAL A 371 10.43 19.45 5.35
CA VAL A 371 9.83 20.77 5.50
C VAL A 371 10.29 21.72 4.40
N GLN A 372 9.49 22.74 4.11
CA GLN A 372 9.92 23.79 3.20
C GLN A 372 11.10 24.56 3.80
N LYS A 373 12.11 24.84 2.97
CA LYS A 373 13.25 25.67 3.34
C LYS A 373 12.76 27.09 3.64
N GLN A 374 12.84 27.52 4.90
CA GLN A 374 12.46 28.87 5.33
C GLN A 374 13.66 29.81 5.30
N THR A 375 14.85 29.32 5.66
CA THR A 375 16.09 30.09 5.69
C THR A 375 17.20 29.44 4.86
N LYS A 376 18.25 30.19 4.52
CA LYS A 376 19.40 29.63 3.77
C LYS A 376 20.14 28.54 4.56
N ASP A 377 20.11 28.63 5.88
CA ASP A 377 20.87 27.79 6.82
C ASP A 377 20.08 26.55 7.29
N ASP A 378 18.82 26.39 6.88
CA ASP A 378 18.01 25.23 7.25
C ASP A 378 18.63 23.94 6.70
N HIS A 379 19.04 23.06 7.61
CA HIS A 379 19.40 21.68 7.31
C HIS A 379 18.13 20.86 7.08
N LEU A 380 17.58 20.91 5.87
CA LEU A 380 16.31 20.27 5.49
C LEU A 380 16.17 18.81 5.93
N CYS A 381 17.26 18.05 5.87
CA CYS A 381 17.25 16.63 6.20
C CYS A 381 17.32 16.36 7.72
N SER A 382 17.50 17.36 8.56
CA SER A 382 17.58 17.18 10.02
C SER A 382 16.21 16.94 10.68
N GLN A 383 15.13 17.51 10.11
CA GLN A 383 13.80 17.53 10.73
C GLN A 383 12.87 16.39 10.27
N VAL A 384 13.40 15.36 9.61
CA VAL A 384 12.57 14.27 9.07
C VAL A 384 12.25 13.15 10.09
N GLY A 385 12.68 13.30 11.34
CA GLY A 385 12.48 12.31 12.41
C GLY A 385 13.38 11.08 12.27
N ASP A 386 13.01 10.00 12.95
CA ASP A 386 13.77 8.74 12.93
C ASP A 386 13.51 7.94 11.64
N ARG A 387 14.22 6.82 11.50
CA ARG A 387 13.95 5.83 10.46
C ARG A 387 12.52 5.29 10.62
N TYR A 388 11.85 5.05 9.51
CA TYR A 388 10.48 4.57 9.54
C TYR A 388 10.41 3.10 9.96
N ASN A 389 9.99 2.87 11.21
CA ASN A 389 9.93 1.55 11.83
C ASN A 389 8.54 1.29 12.45
N PRO A 390 7.48 1.10 11.62
CA PRO A 390 6.12 0.92 12.12
C PRO A 390 5.92 -0.36 12.95
N PHE A 391 6.82 -1.34 12.81
CA PHE A 391 6.70 -2.64 13.49
C PHE A 391 7.55 -2.76 14.75
N ASN A 392 8.29 -1.69 15.10
CA ASN A 392 9.22 -1.64 16.23
C ASN A 392 10.24 -2.78 16.21
N ILE A 393 10.86 -3.00 15.05
CA ILE A 393 11.96 -3.94 14.87
C ILE A 393 13.16 -3.47 15.71
N ASP A 394 13.71 -4.36 16.54
CA ASP A 394 14.90 -4.09 17.32
C ASP A 394 16.15 -4.29 16.45
N THR A 395 16.85 -3.20 16.17
CA THR A 395 18.02 -3.18 15.28
C THR A 395 19.32 -3.62 15.97
N GLN A 396 19.38 -3.64 17.30
CA GLN A 396 20.58 -4.06 18.03
C GLN A 396 20.84 -5.57 17.90
N ALA A 397 19.78 -6.37 17.69
CA ALA A 397 19.88 -7.80 17.49
C ALA A 397 20.40 -8.24 16.10
N LEU A 398 20.49 -7.30 15.14
CA LEU A 398 20.67 -7.60 13.70
C LEU A 398 22.03 -7.19 13.14
N ALA A 399 22.91 -6.61 13.96
CA ALA A 399 24.05 -5.81 13.53
C ALA A 399 25.17 -6.58 12.76
N THR A 400 25.06 -7.89 12.58
CA THR A 400 26.19 -8.70 12.07
C THR A 400 25.85 -9.66 10.92
N THR A 401 24.60 -9.77 10.47
CA THR A 401 24.23 -10.72 9.39
C THR A 401 23.37 -10.07 8.30
N GLN A 402 23.59 -10.48 7.04
CA GLN A 402 22.59 -10.26 6.00
C GLN A 402 21.35 -11.08 6.36
N ASN A 403 20.19 -10.44 6.33
CA ASN A 403 18.92 -10.99 6.78
C ASN A 403 17.82 -10.78 5.72
N THR A 404 16.62 -11.31 5.99
CA THR A 404 15.47 -11.16 5.09
C THR A 404 14.76 -9.81 5.28
N ASN A 405 13.94 -9.38 4.31
CA ASN A 405 13.33 -8.04 4.33
C ASN A 405 12.49 -7.75 5.58
N ASP A 406 11.77 -8.75 6.09
CA ASP A 406 10.90 -8.68 7.28
C ASP A 406 11.68 -8.46 8.59
N GLN A 407 12.98 -8.73 8.60
CA GLN A 407 13.84 -8.55 9.77
C GLN A 407 14.40 -7.14 9.87
N TYR A 408 14.24 -6.28 8.87
CA TYR A 408 14.69 -4.88 8.93
C TYR A 408 13.52 -3.93 9.18
N GLU A 409 13.85 -2.71 9.66
CA GLU A 409 12.88 -1.61 9.68
C GLU A 409 12.36 -1.37 8.26
N VAL A 410 11.08 -1.03 8.10
CA VAL A 410 10.47 -0.76 6.78
C VAL A 410 11.28 0.29 6.00
N GLY A 411 11.78 1.31 6.70
CA GLY A 411 12.60 2.36 6.13
C GLY A 411 14.09 2.06 5.97
N ASP A 412 14.60 0.90 6.41
CA ASP A 412 16.02 0.56 6.29
C ASP A 412 16.36 -0.05 4.91
N LEU A 413 16.49 0.79 3.90
CA LEU A 413 16.76 0.34 2.53
C LEU A 413 18.20 -0.17 2.36
N SER A 414 19.19 0.44 3.03
CA SER A 414 20.58 -0.03 2.97
C SER A 414 20.79 -1.38 3.62
N GLY A 415 20.14 -1.65 4.75
CA GLY A 415 20.17 -2.97 5.38
C GLY A 415 19.57 -4.04 4.48
N LYS A 416 18.45 -3.72 3.80
CA LYS A 416 17.74 -4.66 2.91
C LYS A 416 18.42 -4.89 1.56
N HIS A 417 19.01 -3.85 0.97
CA HIS A 417 19.43 -3.85 -0.44
C HIS A 417 20.92 -3.61 -0.65
N GLY A 418 21.68 -3.41 0.42
CA GLY A 418 23.08 -3.01 0.37
C GLY A 418 23.26 -1.50 0.29
N THR A 419 24.49 -1.06 0.53
CA THR A 419 24.88 0.36 0.59
C THR A 419 25.18 0.93 -0.81
N LEU A 420 25.09 2.25 -0.95
CA LEU A 420 25.43 2.97 -2.18
C LEU A 420 26.94 3.06 -2.43
N SER A 421 27.76 2.76 -1.42
CA SER A 421 29.21 2.96 -1.44
C SER A 421 29.99 1.94 -2.28
N GLN A 422 29.32 1.02 -2.96
CA GLN A 422 30.00 -0.08 -3.65
C GLN A 422 30.78 0.38 -4.89
N ILE A 423 30.65 1.62 -5.39
CA ILE A 423 31.32 2.01 -6.63
C ILE A 423 31.80 3.47 -6.62
N GLN A 424 33.10 3.67 -6.42
CA GLN A 424 33.75 4.99 -6.40
C GLN A 424 33.90 5.61 -7.80
N ASP A 425 33.93 4.78 -8.86
CA ASP A 425 34.26 5.19 -10.24
C ASP A 425 33.05 5.32 -11.17
N ILE A 426 31.83 5.10 -10.68
CA ILE A 426 30.63 5.18 -11.51
C ILE A 426 29.97 6.55 -11.39
N GLN A 427 29.78 7.21 -12.54
CA GLN A 427 29.03 8.46 -12.64
C GLN A 427 27.54 8.27 -12.33
N THR A 428 26.97 7.10 -12.62
CA THR A 428 25.53 6.79 -12.48
C THR A 428 25.32 5.45 -11.77
N TYR A 429 24.90 5.47 -10.50
CA TYR A 429 24.47 4.27 -9.79
C TYR A 429 23.08 3.84 -10.29
N PHE A 430 22.96 2.60 -10.74
CA PHE A 430 21.70 2.00 -11.18
C PHE A 430 21.54 0.60 -10.57
N ASN A 431 20.46 0.38 -9.82
CA ASN A 431 20.13 -0.94 -9.28
C ASN A 431 18.61 -1.10 -9.12
N SER A 432 18.15 -2.36 -9.10
CA SER A 432 16.75 -2.69 -8.88
C SER A 432 16.59 -3.82 -7.88
N HIS A 433 15.68 -3.66 -6.92
CA HIS A 433 15.44 -4.61 -5.84
C HIS A 433 13.95 -4.96 -5.74
N ILE A 434 13.65 -6.14 -5.20
CA ILE A 434 12.31 -6.57 -4.83
C ILE A 434 12.25 -6.54 -3.30
N ASP A 435 11.25 -5.87 -2.75
CA ASP A 435 11.08 -5.69 -1.30
C ASP A 435 9.69 -6.12 -0.84
N PHE A 436 9.62 -7.14 0.02
CA PHE A 436 8.38 -7.66 0.60
C PHE A 436 7.95 -6.93 1.88
N ASN A 437 8.74 -5.98 2.38
CA ASN A 437 8.51 -5.23 3.60
C ASN A 437 8.62 -3.70 3.33
N LEU A 438 8.05 -3.26 2.21
CA LEU A 438 8.02 -1.85 1.80
C LEU A 438 6.68 -1.48 1.15
N PRO A 439 5.58 -1.41 1.91
CA PRO A 439 4.26 -1.17 1.37
C PRO A 439 4.11 0.26 0.80
N LEU A 440 3.47 0.36 -0.38
CA LEU A 440 2.95 1.62 -0.95
C LEU A 440 1.45 1.80 -0.71
N PHE A 441 0.77 0.74 -0.26
CA PHE A 441 -0.65 0.72 0.08
C PHE A 441 -0.86 0.44 1.57
N GLY A 442 -2.05 0.76 2.07
CA GLY A 442 -2.45 0.54 3.44
C GLY A 442 -1.84 1.55 4.42
N VAL A 443 -2.11 1.28 5.70
CA VAL A 443 -1.80 2.19 6.82
C VAL A 443 -0.29 2.36 7.04
N HIS A 444 0.51 1.37 6.61
CA HIS A 444 1.96 1.40 6.72
C HIS A 444 2.67 1.99 5.49
N SER A 445 1.93 2.54 4.53
CA SER A 445 2.49 3.11 3.30
C SER A 445 3.62 4.11 3.56
N VAL A 446 4.68 4.04 2.73
CA VAL A 446 5.80 4.99 2.74
C VAL A 446 5.55 6.25 1.89
N VAL A 447 4.44 6.32 1.18
CA VAL A 447 4.09 7.48 0.34
C VAL A 447 3.98 8.75 1.18
N GLY A 448 4.53 9.86 0.67
CA GLY A 448 4.52 11.15 1.36
C GLY A 448 5.57 11.30 2.46
N ARG A 449 6.37 10.26 2.76
CA ARG A 449 7.53 10.34 3.65
C ARG A 449 8.76 10.84 2.89
N SER A 450 9.91 10.90 3.55
CA SER A 450 11.17 11.32 2.93
C SER A 450 12.21 10.20 2.91
N ILE A 451 13.12 10.28 1.95
CA ILE A 451 14.34 9.48 1.91
C ILE A 451 15.52 10.40 2.22
N VAL A 452 16.42 9.93 3.07
CA VAL A 452 17.69 10.59 3.36
C VAL A 452 18.83 9.67 2.97
N ILE A 453 19.80 10.22 2.23
CA ILE A 453 21.09 9.59 1.98
C ILE A 453 22.08 10.14 3.01
N HIS A 454 22.82 9.25 3.64
CA HIS A 454 23.82 9.52 4.66
C HIS A 454 25.23 9.36 4.09
N LYS A 455 26.17 10.14 4.63
CA LYS A 455 27.61 9.97 4.41
C LYS A 455 28.16 8.76 5.18
N ALA A 456 29.42 8.44 4.90
CA ALA A 456 30.13 7.34 5.56
C ALA A 456 30.31 7.54 7.08
N ASP A 457 30.29 8.78 7.56
CA ASP A 457 30.33 9.13 8.98
C ASP A 457 28.95 9.06 9.66
N GLY A 458 27.91 8.64 8.93
CA GLY A 458 26.53 8.55 9.41
C GLY A 458 25.77 9.88 9.37
N GLN A 459 26.38 10.99 8.98
CA GLN A 459 25.68 12.27 8.88
C GLN A 459 24.68 12.28 7.73
N ARG A 460 23.50 12.87 7.97
CA ARG A 460 22.49 13.12 6.94
C ARG A 460 23.04 14.10 5.90
N TRP A 461 22.92 13.77 4.62
CA TRP A 461 23.54 14.54 3.55
C TRP A 461 22.53 15.21 2.63
N ILE A 462 21.79 14.41 1.86
CA ILE A 462 20.77 14.89 0.93
C ILE A 462 19.48 14.10 1.15
N CYS A 463 18.36 14.73 0.87
CA CYS A 463 17.05 14.12 1.09
C CYS A 463 16.06 14.55 0.02
N ALA A 464 15.07 13.68 -0.22
CA ALA A 464 13.96 13.94 -1.13
C ALA A 464 12.64 13.39 -0.55
N ASN A 465 11.52 14.01 -0.86
CA ASN A 465 10.20 13.48 -0.52
C ASN A 465 9.80 12.38 -1.50
N ILE A 466 9.21 11.30 -1.00
CA ILE A 466 8.50 10.30 -1.79
C ILE A 466 7.19 10.95 -2.24
N ALA A 467 7.10 11.21 -3.55
CA ALA A 467 5.94 11.84 -4.16
C ALA A 467 4.69 10.94 -4.09
N TYR A 468 3.57 11.49 -4.54
CA TYR A 468 2.29 10.80 -4.67
C TYR A 468 2.12 10.32 -6.12
N PRO A 469 1.31 9.27 -6.37
CA PRO A 469 1.18 8.67 -7.70
C PRO A 469 0.47 9.56 -8.75
N GLY A 470 0.05 10.77 -8.37
CA GLY A 470 -0.61 11.71 -9.27
C GLY A 470 -0.89 13.05 -8.60
N LYS A 471 -1.76 13.86 -9.21
CA LYS A 471 -2.23 15.13 -8.62
C LYS A 471 -2.93 14.87 -7.30
N THR A 472 -2.68 15.74 -6.32
CA THR A 472 -3.22 15.61 -4.98
C THR A 472 -4.05 16.81 -4.57
N ILE A 473 -5.11 16.56 -3.80
CA ILE A 473 -5.81 17.56 -3.01
C ILE A 473 -5.07 17.69 -1.68
N VAL A 474 -4.77 18.92 -1.29
CA VAL A 474 -4.27 19.26 0.05
C VAL A 474 -5.37 19.97 0.81
N ALA A 475 -5.63 19.55 2.05
CA ALA A 475 -6.51 20.23 2.97
C ALA A 475 -5.76 20.57 4.26
N LYS A 476 -6.07 21.70 4.89
CA LYS A 476 -5.41 22.18 6.08
C LYS A 476 -6.43 22.63 7.11
N ALA A 477 -6.29 22.12 8.33
CA ALA A 477 -6.98 22.61 9.52
C ALA A 477 -5.97 23.42 10.35
N THR A 478 -6.20 24.73 10.50
CA THR A 478 -5.29 25.63 11.23
C THR A 478 -5.92 26.02 12.56
N PHE A 479 -5.19 25.78 13.64
CA PHE A 479 -5.58 26.12 15.01
C PHE A 479 -4.91 27.44 15.41
N TYR A 480 -5.65 28.29 16.13
CA TYR A 480 -5.18 29.61 16.57
C TYR A 480 -5.20 29.79 18.09
N TYR A 481 -6.07 29.07 18.79
CA TYR A 481 -6.20 29.16 20.25
C TYR A 481 -7.03 27.98 20.80
N PRO A 482 -6.76 27.48 22.03
CA PRO A 482 -5.53 27.68 22.81
C PRO A 482 -4.35 26.91 22.20
N ILE A 483 -4.65 25.99 21.28
CA ILE A 483 -3.68 25.28 20.47
C ILE A 483 -3.41 26.09 19.21
N VAL A 484 -2.15 26.19 18.83
CA VAL A 484 -1.66 26.76 17.57
C VAL A 484 -0.97 25.68 16.75
N GLY A 485 -0.94 25.87 15.44
CA GLY A 485 -0.35 24.91 14.51
C GLY A 485 -1.38 24.40 13.51
N SER A 486 -1.09 23.28 12.87
CA SER A 486 -1.98 22.78 11.82
C SER A 486 -1.91 21.29 11.61
N ILE A 487 -3.00 20.76 11.06
CA ILE A 487 -3.08 19.40 10.55
C ILE A 487 -3.34 19.50 9.04
N VAL A 488 -2.45 18.89 8.27
CA VAL A 488 -2.46 18.84 6.81
C VAL A 488 -2.86 17.44 6.36
N PHE A 489 -3.84 17.37 5.48
CA PHE A 489 -4.33 16.16 4.84
C PHE A 489 -3.96 16.21 3.37
N ARG A 490 -3.53 15.08 2.82
CA ARG A 490 -3.20 14.99 1.40
C ARG A 490 -3.66 13.65 0.83
N GLN A 491 -4.42 13.72 -0.26
CA GLN A 491 -5.01 12.57 -0.96
C GLN A 491 -4.91 12.78 -2.48
N GLN A 492 -4.88 11.70 -3.25
CA GLN A 492 -5.01 11.76 -4.71
C GLN A 492 -6.36 12.41 -5.12
N GLU A 493 -6.33 13.29 -6.12
CA GLU A 493 -7.50 14.09 -6.50
C GLU A 493 -8.63 13.26 -7.13
N ASN A 494 -8.27 12.33 -8.00
CA ASN A 494 -9.21 11.56 -8.82
C ASN A 494 -9.69 10.25 -8.17
N ASP A 495 -9.26 9.96 -6.94
CA ASP A 495 -9.63 8.73 -6.24
C ASP A 495 -10.03 9.04 -4.80
N PRO A 496 -11.34 9.18 -4.51
CA PRO A 496 -11.85 9.40 -3.16
C PRO A 496 -11.52 8.27 -2.18
N MET A 497 -11.27 7.05 -2.68
CA MET A 497 -10.96 5.87 -1.85
C MET A 497 -9.45 5.66 -1.67
N ALA A 498 -8.61 6.47 -2.31
CA ALA A 498 -7.16 6.46 -2.10
C ALA A 498 -6.81 6.81 -0.65
N GLU A 499 -5.65 6.34 -0.17
CA GLU A 499 -5.23 6.69 1.18
C GLU A 499 -4.94 8.19 1.33
N THR A 500 -5.28 8.72 2.50
CA THR A 500 -5.01 10.10 2.88
C THR A 500 -3.89 10.13 3.91
N THR A 501 -2.79 10.80 3.60
CA THR A 501 -1.73 11.07 4.56
C THR A 501 -2.10 12.24 5.44
N VAL A 502 -1.82 12.15 6.74
CA VAL A 502 -2.12 13.17 7.74
C VAL A 502 -0.85 13.58 8.46
N LEU A 503 -0.49 14.86 8.35
CA LEU A 503 0.64 15.49 9.02
C LEU A 503 0.12 16.51 10.03
N GLY A 504 0.45 16.35 11.31
CA GLY A 504 0.06 17.32 12.34
C GLY A 504 1.24 17.83 13.14
N GLU A 505 1.22 19.13 13.42
CA GLU A 505 2.16 19.82 14.29
C GLU A 505 1.38 20.86 15.11
N LEU A 506 1.39 20.71 16.44
CA LEU A 506 0.48 21.41 17.35
C LEU A 506 1.20 21.81 18.64
N PHE A 507 0.97 23.05 19.07
CA PHE A 507 1.59 23.64 20.27
C PHE A 507 0.59 24.46 21.10
N TYR A 508 0.88 24.67 22.38
CA TYR A 508 0.18 25.65 23.20
C TYR A 508 0.60 27.08 22.84
N SER A 509 -0.40 27.96 22.68
CA SER A 509 -0.21 29.39 22.35
C SER A 509 0.44 30.20 23.48
N ASP A 510 0.26 29.80 24.74
CA ASP A 510 0.73 30.55 25.91
C ASP A 510 2.20 30.29 26.28
N GLY A 511 2.84 29.31 25.64
CA GLY A 511 4.22 28.90 25.94
C GLY A 511 4.47 28.42 27.37
N SER A 512 3.42 28.24 28.18
CA SER A 512 3.49 28.05 29.64
C SER A 512 3.20 26.62 30.09
N ALA A 513 2.65 25.79 29.21
CA ALA A 513 2.28 24.42 29.52
C ALA A 513 3.44 23.42 29.39
N ASN A 514 3.55 22.49 30.33
CA ASN A 514 4.29 21.25 30.10
C ASN A 514 3.61 20.43 28.98
N ILE A 515 4.34 19.53 28.34
CA ILE A 515 3.78 18.61 27.32
C ILE A 515 2.56 17.89 27.89
N THR A 516 1.41 18.06 27.24
CA THR A 516 0.20 17.31 27.59
C THR A 516 0.03 16.15 26.64
N ARG A 517 -0.30 14.99 27.19
CA ARG A 517 -0.33 13.73 26.45
C ARG A 517 -1.75 13.19 26.33
N ASN A 518 -1.95 12.33 25.33
CA ASN A 518 -3.17 11.54 25.18
C ASN A 518 -4.44 12.37 24.96
N HIS A 519 -4.41 13.33 24.03
CA HIS A 519 -5.60 14.06 23.58
C HIS A 519 -6.37 13.31 22.50
N PRO A 520 -7.65 12.96 22.72
CA PRO A 520 -8.52 12.48 21.65
C PRO A 520 -8.77 13.60 20.63
N TRP A 521 -8.97 13.22 19.39
CA TRP A 521 -9.22 14.18 18.31
C TRP A 521 -10.07 13.53 17.24
N ARG A 522 -11.03 14.29 16.69
CA ARG A 522 -12.04 13.78 15.76
C ARG A 522 -12.45 14.81 14.72
N VAL A 523 -12.91 14.35 13.57
CA VAL A 523 -13.64 15.17 12.60
C VAL A 523 -15.12 15.19 12.97
N HIS A 524 -15.72 16.36 12.97
CA HIS A 524 -17.11 16.63 13.29
C HIS A 524 -17.90 17.11 12.08
N VAL A 525 -19.22 16.97 12.12
CA VAL A 525 -20.09 17.20 10.96
C VAL A 525 -20.03 18.65 10.45
N ASN A 526 -20.07 19.63 11.36
CA ASN A 526 -20.20 21.04 11.00
C ASN A 526 -18.85 21.76 10.96
N ASN A 527 -18.81 22.90 10.28
CA ASN A 527 -17.72 23.86 10.40
C ASN A 527 -17.63 24.46 11.81
N VAL A 528 -16.46 25.04 12.12
CA VAL A 528 -16.26 25.78 13.36
C VAL A 528 -17.12 27.04 13.37
N GLY A 529 -17.94 27.21 14.41
CA GLY A 529 -18.71 28.42 14.68
C GLY A 529 -17.94 29.45 15.50
N LEU A 530 -18.66 30.44 16.04
CA LEU A 530 -18.09 31.54 16.83
C LEU A 530 -17.73 31.16 18.28
N ASP A 531 -18.00 29.92 18.67
CA ASP A 531 -17.81 29.41 20.02
C ASP A 531 -16.40 28.86 20.28
N PHE A 532 -15.47 28.98 19.34
CA PHE A 532 -14.10 28.47 19.50
C PHE A 532 -13.29 29.22 20.58
N TYR A 533 -13.59 30.50 20.85
CA TYR A 533 -13.02 31.26 21.98
C TYR A 533 -13.79 31.07 23.30
N ASN A 534 -14.99 30.47 23.27
CA ASN A 534 -15.78 30.26 24.48
C ASN A 534 -15.05 29.26 25.40
N TRP A 535 -14.98 29.54 26.69
CA TRP A 535 -14.32 28.65 27.65
C TRP A 535 -15.19 27.45 28.06
N THR A 536 -16.49 27.65 28.27
CA THR A 536 -17.40 26.61 28.85
C THR A 536 -18.17 25.83 27.80
N LYS A 537 -18.34 26.39 26.60
CA LYS A 537 -19.07 25.76 25.48
C LYS A 537 -18.23 25.76 24.21
N ARG A 538 -16.95 25.45 24.35
CA ARG A 538 -16.01 25.50 23.24
C ARG A 538 -16.37 24.50 22.14
N CYS A 539 -16.38 24.94 20.89
CA CYS A 539 -16.54 24.08 19.70
C CYS A 539 -17.80 23.21 19.72
N MET A 540 -18.85 23.57 20.44
CA MET A 540 -20.13 22.87 20.45
C MET A 540 -20.82 22.95 19.08
N SER A 541 -20.64 24.06 18.36
CA SER A 541 -21.13 24.31 17.00
C SER A 541 -20.71 23.24 15.98
N SER A 542 -19.55 22.60 16.19
CA SER A 542 -19.04 21.49 15.37
C SER A 542 -20.02 20.31 15.30
N GLY A 543 -20.90 20.14 16.29
CA GLY A 543 -21.90 19.07 16.32
C GLY A 543 -21.30 17.70 16.68
N GLU A 544 -21.92 16.64 16.16
CA GLU A 544 -21.53 15.24 16.40
C GLU A 544 -20.30 14.82 15.59
N ASN A 545 -19.74 13.66 15.93
CA ASN A 545 -18.66 13.04 15.17
C ASN A 545 -19.11 12.72 13.74
N TYR A 546 -18.20 12.89 12.77
CA TYR A 546 -18.52 12.63 11.38
C TYR A 546 -18.62 11.11 11.10
N ASN A 547 -19.85 10.64 10.92
CA ASN A 547 -20.18 9.24 10.69
C ASN A 547 -21.14 9.08 9.49
N PRO A 548 -20.66 9.30 8.24
CA PRO A 548 -21.52 9.26 7.06
C PRO A 548 -22.09 7.88 6.75
N PHE A 549 -21.47 6.83 7.28
CA PHE A 549 -21.84 5.43 7.05
C PHE A 549 -22.73 4.84 8.15
N ALA A 550 -23.16 5.66 9.12
CA ALA A 550 -23.99 5.23 10.24
C ALA A 550 -23.40 4.02 11.00
N ILE A 551 -22.07 3.96 11.13
CA ILE A 551 -21.36 2.90 11.86
C ILE A 551 -21.83 2.88 13.31
N THR A 552 -22.14 1.69 13.82
CA THR A 552 -22.60 1.54 15.21
C THR A 552 -21.43 1.63 16.19
N THR A 553 -21.56 2.49 17.21
CA THR A 553 -20.54 2.78 18.23
C THR A 553 -20.89 2.23 19.61
N GLY A 554 -21.51 1.06 19.69
CA GLY A 554 -21.83 0.41 20.96
C GLY A 554 -20.60 -0.21 21.62
N ARG A 555 -20.81 -1.23 22.48
CA ARG A 555 -19.75 -1.75 23.36
C ARG A 555 -18.59 -2.42 22.62
N SER A 556 -18.81 -2.99 21.44
CA SER A 556 -17.77 -3.66 20.66
C SER A 556 -16.96 -2.72 19.78
N TYR A 557 -17.37 -1.45 19.64
CA TYR A 557 -16.73 -0.52 18.70
C TYR A 557 -15.23 -0.34 18.98
N GLN A 558 -14.85 -0.12 20.24
CA GLN A 558 -13.46 0.13 20.63
C GLN A 558 -12.53 -1.07 20.40
N SER A 559 -13.05 -2.30 20.36
CA SER A 559 -12.25 -3.50 20.08
C SER A 559 -12.22 -3.87 18.60
N GLN A 560 -13.14 -3.34 17.81
CA GLN A 560 -13.28 -3.64 16.39
C GLN A 560 -12.71 -2.54 15.48
N CYS A 561 -12.84 -1.27 15.88
CA CYS A 561 -12.20 -0.15 15.23
C CYS A 561 -10.76 -0.01 15.75
N SER A 562 -9.79 -0.06 14.85
CA SER A 562 -8.36 0.02 15.17
C SER A 562 -7.56 0.60 14.02
N TRP A 563 -6.28 0.88 14.29
CA TRP A 563 -5.27 1.25 13.28
C TRP A 563 -5.28 0.35 12.05
N GLU A 564 -5.35 -0.97 12.22
CA GLU A 564 -5.30 -1.95 11.13
C GLU A 564 -6.68 -2.22 10.51
N ASN A 565 -7.77 -1.77 11.15
CA ASN A 565 -9.14 -2.05 10.75
C ASN A 565 -9.98 -0.77 10.55
N GLN A 566 -9.42 0.21 9.84
CA GLN A 566 -10.02 1.56 9.74
C GLN A 566 -11.38 1.61 9.01
N LEU A 567 -11.71 0.62 8.15
CA LEU A 567 -13.03 0.53 7.51
C LEU A 567 -14.17 0.26 8.51
N ARG A 568 -13.84 -0.27 9.70
CA ARG A 568 -14.78 -0.47 10.82
C ARG A 568 -15.00 0.80 11.66
N CYS A 569 -14.17 1.82 11.46
CA CYS A 569 -14.18 3.05 12.24
C CYS A 569 -15.09 4.11 11.62
N GLN A 570 -15.70 4.95 12.45
CA GLN A 570 -16.32 6.18 11.95
C GLN A 570 -15.28 7.00 11.18
N VAL A 571 -15.67 7.62 10.06
CA VAL A 571 -14.74 8.41 9.22
C VAL A 571 -14.01 9.45 10.05
N GLY A 572 -14.71 10.15 10.95
CA GLY A 572 -14.15 11.18 11.80
C GLY A 572 -13.45 10.70 13.07
N ASP A 573 -13.38 9.40 13.36
CA ASP A 573 -12.76 8.91 14.59
C ASP A 573 -11.25 8.69 14.45
N LEU A 574 -10.50 9.79 14.47
CA LEU A 574 -9.06 9.78 14.18
C LEU A 574 -8.22 9.18 15.31
N PHE A 575 -8.68 9.24 16.56
CA PHE A 575 -7.89 8.74 17.68
C PHE A 575 -7.86 7.20 17.77
N LEU A 576 -8.94 6.50 17.39
CA LEU A 576 -8.92 5.03 17.29
C LEU A 576 -8.26 4.55 16.01
N LYS A 577 -8.42 5.31 14.91
CA LYS A 577 -7.75 5.02 13.65
C LYS A 577 -6.24 5.28 13.68
N TYR A 578 -5.75 6.17 14.54
CA TYR A 578 -4.33 6.45 14.77
C TYR A 578 -3.91 6.19 16.22
N ARG A 579 -3.89 7.26 16.99
CA ARG A 579 -3.69 7.29 18.43
C ARG A 579 -4.19 8.65 18.91
N LYS A 580 -4.29 8.77 20.22
CA LYS A 580 -4.38 10.08 20.86
C LYS A 580 -3.10 10.88 20.56
N ILE A 581 -3.23 12.20 20.44
CA ILE A 581 -2.12 13.09 20.08
C ILE A 581 -1.54 13.75 21.32
N ASP A 582 -0.26 14.06 21.25
CA ASP A 582 0.44 14.82 22.29
C ASP A 582 0.59 16.27 21.79
N ILE A 583 0.49 17.22 22.72
CA ILE A 583 0.55 18.64 22.41
C ILE A 583 1.71 19.24 23.19
N ASN A 584 2.58 19.92 22.47
CA ASN A 584 3.81 20.47 23.03
C ASN A 584 3.68 21.95 23.38
N HIS A 585 4.70 22.51 24.01
CA HIS A 585 4.90 23.95 24.05
C HIS A 585 5.89 24.37 22.97
N TYR A 586 5.76 25.62 22.51
CA TYR A 586 6.49 26.12 21.34
C TYR A 586 8.03 26.09 21.48
N SER A 587 8.56 26.25 22.70
CA SER A 587 10.01 26.26 22.97
C SER A 587 10.61 24.91 23.35
N SER A 588 9.85 23.82 23.20
CA SER A 588 10.32 22.48 23.55
C SER A 588 11.33 21.94 22.54
N ASN A 589 12.30 21.17 23.03
CA ASN A 589 13.20 20.39 22.17
C ASN A 589 12.59 19.04 21.76
N GLU A 590 11.49 18.61 22.36
CA GLU A 590 10.77 17.40 21.93
C GLU A 590 9.90 17.72 20.71
N SER A 591 9.73 16.77 19.78
CA SER A 591 8.77 16.92 18.68
C SER A 591 7.53 16.09 18.96
N THR A 592 6.35 16.72 18.96
CA THR A 592 5.05 16.04 19.02
C THR A 592 4.40 15.93 17.64
N SER A 593 5.18 16.17 16.58
CA SER A 593 4.72 16.00 15.21
C SER A 593 4.30 14.56 14.96
N PHE A 594 3.28 14.37 14.13
CA PHE A 594 2.83 13.04 13.73
C PHE A 594 2.55 12.97 12.23
N PHE A 595 2.91 11.85 11.62
CA PHE A 595 2.65 11.56 10.22
C PHE A 595 2.18 10.11 10.04
N TYR A 596 0.98 9.93 9.50
CA TYR A 596 0.37 8.62 9.34
C TYR A 596 -0.56 8.58 8.13
N THR A 597 -0.94 7.36 7.71
CA THR A 597 -1.79 7.13 6.54
C THR A 597 -3.15 6.58 6.97
N ASP A 598 -4.24 7.23 6.55
CA ASP A 598 -5.63 6.80 6.77
C ASP A 598 -6.22 6.24 5.48
N THR A 599 -6.84 5.06 5.53
CA THR A 599 -7.44 4.38 4.37
C THR A 599 -8.90 4.76 4.14
N LEU A 600 -9.52 5.53 5.05
CA LEU A 600 -10.92 5.97 4.94
C LEU A 600 -11.10 7.40 5.47
N LEU A 601 -10.39 8.36 4.86
CA LEU A 601 -10.51 9.78 5.20
C LEU A 601 -10.58 10.67 3.94
N PRO A 602 -11.63 10.50 3.12
CA PRO A 602 -11.72 11.13 1.79
C PRO A 602 -11.67 12.66 1.83
N LEU A 603 -10.90 13.26 0.93
CA LEU A 603 -10.85 14.70 0.64
C LEU A 603 -11.70 15.08 -0.57
N SER A 604 -12.11 14.11 -1.39
CA SER A 604 -13.02 14.29 -2.53
C SER A 604 -14.24 13.36 -2.42
N GLY A 605 -15.18 13.51 -3.36
CA GLY A 605 -16.40 12.70 -3.40
C GLY A 605 -17.43 13.04 -2.30
N LYS A 606 -18.50 12.24 -2.28
CA LYS A 606 -19.69 12.45 -1.43
C LYS A 606 -19.40 12.49 0.07
N TYR A 607 -18.39 11.74 0.51
CA TYR A 607 -18.07 11.56 1.92
C TYR A 607 -16.90 12.42 2.41
N THR A 608 -16.55 13.47 1.65
CA THR A 608 -15.41 14.34 1.95
C THR A 608 -15.43 14.94 3.37
N ILE A 609 -14.25 15.06 3.96
CA ILE A 609 -14.01 15.82 5.20
C ILE A 609 -13.72 17.30 4.99
N LEU A 610 -13.71 17.78 3.73
CA LEU A 610 -13.63 19.22 3.46
C LEU A 610 -14.85 19.95 4.03
N ALA A 611 -14.64 21.18 4.50
CA ALA A 611 -15.68 22.01 5.14
C ALA A 611 -16.33 21.36 6.38
N ARG A 612 -15.58 20.48 7.03
CA ARG A 612 -15.85 19.94 8.36
C ARG A 612 -14.87 20.52 9.36
N SER A 613 -15.07 20.25 10.64
CA SER A 613 -14.14 20.69 11.68
C SER A 613 -13.41 19.52 12.33
N ILE A 614 -12.17 19.75 12.75
CA ILE A 614 -11.46 18.88 13.68
C ILE A 614 -11.66 19.46 15.06
N VAL A 615 -11.97 18.61 16.03
CA VAL A 615 -12.03 18.95 17.44
C VAL A 615 -10.99 18.13 18.17
N ILE A 616 -10.16 18.81 18.96
CA ILE A 616 -9.22 18.22 19.91
C ILE A 616 -9.87 18.27 21.29
N GLU A 617 -9.81 17.16 22.00
CA GLU A 617 -10.41 16.98 23.32
C GLU A 617 -9.37 16.80 24.42
N ASP A 618 -9.83 16.98 25.64
CA ASP A 618 -9.08 16.76 26.87
C ASP A 618 -9.99 16.01 27.84
N ASP A 619 -9.66 14.75 28.08
CA ASP A 619 -10.42 13.90 29.00
C ASP A 619 -10.27 14.35 30.46
N ASN A 620 -9.21 15.11 30.78
CA ASN A 620 -8.90 15.60 32.12
C ASN A 620 -9.41 17.04 32.37
N ALA A 621 -10.19 17.59 31.45
CA ALA A 621 -10.74 18.92 31.54
C ALA A 621 -11.64 19.10 32.79
N PRO A 622 -11.63 20.28 33.43
CA PRO A 622 -12.63 20.61 34.44
C PRO A 622 -14.05 20.46 33.87
N GLN A 623 -14.98 19.88 34.63
CA GLN A 623 -16.35 19.58 34.15
C GLN A 623 -17.06 20.81 33.56
N ILE A 624 -16.84 22.00 34.15
CA ILE A 624 -17.44 23.27 33.71
C ILE A 624 -16.91 23.73 32.33
N ARG A 625 -15.68 23.36 31.97
CA ARG A 625 -15.07 23.66 30.66
C ARG A 625 -15.63 22.77 29.55
N GLY A 626 -15.97 21.53 29.91
CA GLY A 626 -16.23 20.47 28.95
C GLY A 626 -14.94 19.94 28.29
N LYS A 627 -15.06 18.81 27.58
CA LYS A 627 -13.90 18.10 27.02
C LYS A 627 -13.29 18.79 25.80
N ARG A 628 -14.06 19.53 25.00
CA ARG A 628 -13.58 20.14 23.74
C ARG A 628 -12.56 21.24 24.05
N MET A 629 -11.33 21.04 23.62
CA MET A 629 -10.18 21.93 23.91
C MET A 629 -9.96 22.95 22.80
N ALA A 630 -9.97 22.52 21.54
CA ALA A 630 -9.72 23.37 20.39
C ALA A 630 -10.44 22.80 19.16
N CYS A 631 -10.75 23.66 18.19
CA CYS A 631 -11.27 23.21 16.91
C CYS A 631 -10.78 24.06 15.76
N ALA A 632 -10.71 23.44 14.58
CA ALA A 632 -10.30 24.09 13.34
C ALA A 632 -11.12 23.56 12.17
N THR A 633 -11.44 24.43 11.22
CA THR A 633 -12.11 24.03 9.97
C THR A 633 -11.09 23.45 9.00
N ILE A 634 -11.42 22.32 8.38
CA ILE A 634 -10.65 21.67 7.32
C ILE A 634 -10.95 22.39 6.01
N ARG A 635 -9.99 23.16 5.51
CA ARG A 635 -10.12 23.93 4.27
C ARG A 635 -9.22 23.36 3.20
N ARG A 636 -9.67 23.38 1.94
CA ARG A 636 -8.80 23.07 0.81
C ARG A 636 -7.67 24.11 0.76
N SER A 637 -6.43 23.64 0.69
CA SER A 637 -5.26 24.47 0.47
C SER A 637 -4.92 24.40 -1.00
N HIS A 638 -4.92 25.56 -1.68
CA HIS A 638 -4.53 25.63 -3.08
C HIS A 638 -3.02 25.83 -3.17
N PRO A 639 -2.35 25.19 -4.15
CA PRO A 639 -0.94 25.46 -4.40
C PRO A 639 -0.75 26.93 -4.75
N VAL A 640 0.31 27.54 -4.25
CA VAL A 640 0.67 28.92 -4.59
C VAL A 640 1.43 28.91 -5.91
N THR A 641 1.00 29.77 -6.84
CA THR A 641 1.76 30.07 -8.06
C THR A 641 2.33 31.48 -7.92
N ALA A 642 3.65 31.62 -8.02
CA ALA A 642 4.31 32.92 -8.10
C ALA A 642 4.63 33.21 -9.57
N ILE A 643 4.18 34.36 -10.08
CA ILE A 643 4.42 34.80 -11.45
C ILE A 643 5.19 36.12 -11.41
N VAL A 644 6.32 36.16 -12.11
CA VAL A 644 7.08 37.39 -12.33
C VAL A 644 6.53 38.08 -13.58
N ASN A 645 5.84 39.20 -13.39
CA ASN A 645 5.14 39.92 -14.46
C ASN A 645 5.96 41.08 -15.07
N GLU A 646 6.98 41.60 -14.39
CA GLU A 646 7.77 42.75 -14.84
C GLU A 646 9.24 42.58 -14.43
N TRP A 647 10.16 42.83 -15.36
CA TRP A 647 11.60 42.89 -15.12
C TRP A 647 12.04 44.35 -15.04
N ARG A 648 12.70 44.76 -13.95
CA ARG A 648 13.28 46.11 -13.82
C ARG A 648 14.79 46.03 -13.68
N SER A 649 15.51 46.82 -14.46
CA SER A 649 16.95 46.97 -14.33
C SER A 649 17.32 48.17 -13.44
N SER A 650 18.52 48.13 -12.87
CA SER A 650 19.08 49.27 -12.13
C SER A 650 19.37 50.44 -13.08
N ALA A 651 19.29 51.67 -12.55
CA ALA A 651 19.51 52.88 -13.34
C ALA A 651 20.85 52.84 -14.10
N GLY A 652 20.79 53.09 -15.41
CA GLY A 652 21.97 53.10 -16.30
C GLY A 652 22.29 51.78 -17.00
N ILE A 653 21.55 50.70 -16.74
CA ILE A 653 21.74 49.41 -17.43
C ILE A 653 20.53 49.14 -18.33
N SER A 654 20.70 49.27 -19.65
CA SER A 654 19.69 48.83 -20.64
C SER A 654 19.65 47.31 -20.68
N THR A 655 18.51 46.69 -20.41
CA THR A 655 18.31 45.24 -20.57
C THR A 655 17.16 44.97 -21.54
N ASN A 656 17.32 43.97 -22.39
CA ASN A 656 16.31 43.54 -23.36
C ASN A 656 15.57 42.27 -22.86
N ILE A 657 15.51 42.07 -21.54
CA ILE A 657 14.91 40.86 -20.97
C ILE A 657 13.39 41.00 -21.01
N THR A 658 12.76 40.17 -21.83
CA THR A 658 11.31 40.08 -21.99
C THR A 658 10.83 38.66 -21.70
N GLY A 659 9.66 38.50 -21.09
CA GLY A 659 9.05 37.20 -20.78
C GLY A 659 8.51 37.15 -19.35
N TYR A 660 7.85 36.05 -19.00
CA TYR A 660 7.37 35.77 -17.65
C TYR A 660 8.05 34.53 -17.08
N PHE A 661 8.24 34.51 -15.76
CA PHE A 661 8.72 33.36 -15.02
C PHE A 661 7.62 32.92 -14.07
N GLU A 662 7.22 31.65 -14.16
CA GLU A 662 6.15 31.07 -13.34
C GLU A 662 6.71 29.95 -12.48
N MET A 663 6.49 30.05 -11.17
CA MET A 663 6.85 29.04 -10.18
C MET A 663 5.57 28.47 -9.58
N HIS A 664 5.35 27.18 -9.74
CA HIS A 664 4.26 26.49 -9.07
C HIS A 664 4.80 25.78 -7.83
N GLN A 665 4.18 26.02 -6.67
CA GLN A 665 4.35 25.14 -5.53
C GLN A 665 3.75 23.79 -5.89
N GLN A 666 4.59 22.75 -5.95
CA GLN A 666 4.12 21.40 -6.14
C GLN A 666 3.26 21.02 -4.93
N SER A 667 1.96 20.82 -5.15
CA SER A 667 0.98 20.37 -4.13
C SER A 667 1.42 19.07 -3.52
#